data_AF-A0A9P6IUC1-F1
#
_entry.id   AF-A0A9P6IUC1-F1
#
_cell.length_a   1.000
_cell.length_b   1.000
_cell.length_c   1.000
_cell.angle_alpha   90.00
_cell.angle_beta   90.00
_cell.angle_gamma   90.00
#
_symmetry.space_group_name_H-M   'P 1'
#
loop_
_entity.id
_entity.type
_entity.pdbx_description
1 polymer ?
#
loop_
_entity_poly.entity_id
_entity_poly.type
_entity_poly.pdbx_seq_one_letter_code
_entity_poly.pdbx_strand_id
1 'polypeptide(L)'
;MSTFYASPTLQSLADAVKTCICQGDSVHLSIPRASRDGPLDLSYAQQRLWFLAKLQEASGSYHANRAFRLHGALDRASLQRAMNSLYARHESLRCAFPTVDGEAQLQILPVSDGLPFVILDIGHEQDQDSVLKQAALQEAAAPFDMERGPLVRARLIRLSEDQHVFLITLHHIITDGFSTGVMFRDLNRLYDAYSSGQADPLDPLSIQYLDYAAWQRQQLTPDTFRDHAAYWRENLTGAPESLELPLDRPRPPQQSLTGASVPVRFNSQLRSALKSLSHKHGVTMFMTMLAAWGAVLSRLSGQDDIVIGTPSANRNHQQVEQLIGFFVSTLALRINLSEEPSAGQLLERVRKATIAAQAHQDIPFEQVVEVVRPPRRTDMTPIFQVMFAWQNQDHVELNLHGIEVVPEDIKHGAAKFDLELVLHEEKGEIIGVLNYSTALFDHGTIERHMPVDRQSYIASDCGSTVLITDESTDIPSEIQAAVVRVSTEREQAEHKQVNVDGSSRCSLDTAYVMYTSGSTGRPKGVLVPHRGVARLVINNGYVDIGNDDRVAFGGNTAFDLSTFEVWISLLNGASIVIINQTTLLNPLQLAVVLDRHQVTLLCLTAALFHQYVQLIGATLSKLRYLKSVGEQGRIEAFTEVAKHGGQVCVLNGYGPTETSAISTVYRVTAATSQLCRLPIGRPISNTSHYVLDKHQCPVLIGVVGELYIGGPGVANGYLNQPELTAERFLPDLFSNVQGARMYKTGDLVRYMSDGNLVFVGRSDTQVKIRGFRVELGEIEARLAEHPLVREAVVLALGESGDDKRLVAYVLAKPQGSLVHTLQKYLSVKLPEYMIPTAFVRMDAFPLTNNGKIDRRALPEPRSDSFVTHAYVAPQGELEIALAAIWSDLLKVER
;
A
#
# COMPACT_ATOMS: atom_id res chain seq x y z
N MET A 1 -19.05 -16.55 21.38
CA MET A 1 -17.82 -15.90 20.88
C MET A 1 -17.87 -14.37 21.02
N SER A 2 -18.89 -13.67 20.52
CA SER A 2 -19.02 -12.19 20.66
C SER A 2 -18.94 -11.71 22.12
N THR A 3 -19.64 -12.37 23.05
CA THR A 3 -19.58 -12.10 24.50
C THR A 3 -18.17 -12.25 25.07
N PHE A 4 -17.38 -13.20 24.57
CA PHE A 4 -16.00 -13.41 25.02
C PHE A 4 -15.09 -12.22 24.65
N TYR A 5 -15.23 -11.69 23.43
CA TYR A 5 -14.48 -10.49 23.01
C TYR A 5 -15.03 -9.18 23.61
N ALA A 6 -16.32 -9.13 23.93
CA ALA A 6 -16.95 -7.99 24.61
C ALA A 6 -16.66 -7.95 26.12
N SER A 7 -16.26 -9.08 26.70
CA SER A 7 -15.94 -9.25 28.13
C SER A 7 -14.47 -9.60 28.33
N PRO A 8 -13.54 -8.63 28.22
CA PRO A 8 -12.09 -8.88 28.19
C PRO A 8 -11.50 -9.34 29.53
N THR A 9 -12.29 -9.35 30.61
CA THR A 9 -11.85 -9.81 31.94
C THR A 9 -12.67 -11.01 32.39
N LEU A 10 -12.05 -11.92 33.15
CA LEU A 10 -12.71 -13.08 33.76
C LEU A 10 -13.97 -12.69 34.56
N GLN A 11 -13.93 -11.55 35.25
CA GLN A 11 -15.08 -11.03 36.00
C GLN A 11 -16.24 -10.63 35.07
N SER A 12 -15.96 -9.82 34.05
CA SER A 12 -16.99 -9.41 33.08
C SER A 12 -17.57 -10.59 32.28
N LEU A 13 -16.77 -11.63 32.05
CA LEU A 13 -17.21 -12.85 31.41
C LEU A 13 -18.10 -13.68 32.35
N ALA A 14 -17.71 -13.81 33.62
CA ALA A 14 -18.50 -14.51 34.63
C ALA A 14 -19.87 -13.85 34.84
N ASP A 15 -19.93 -12.52 34.89
CA ASP A 15 -21.18 -11.77 35.01
C ASP A 15 -22.09 -11.98 33.78
N ALA A 16 -21.52 -11.89 32.57
CA ALA A 16 -22.28 -12.14 31.33
C ALA A 16 -22.81 -13.58 31.25
N VAL A 17 -21.99 -14.57 31.62
CA VAL A 17 -22.39 -15.98 31.67
C VAL A 17 -23.50 -16.20 32.70
N LYS A 18 -23.39 -15.57 33.88
CA LYS A 18 -24.42 -15.64 34.93
C LYS A 18 -25.75 -15.07 34.45
N THR A 19 -25.73 -13.94 33.74
CA THR A 19 -26.92 -13.34 33.15
C THR A 19 -27.58 -14.26 32.11
N CYS A 20 -26.81 -14.85 31.19
CA CYS A 20 -27.34 -15.80 30.20
C CYS A 20 -27.94 -17.07 30.85
N ILE A 21 -27.28 -17.61 31.89
CA ILE A 21 -27.81 -18.77 32.63
C ILE A 21 -29.12 -18.40 33.33
N CYS A 22 -29.21 -17.21 33.94
CA CYS A 22 -30.41 -16.74 34.62
C CYS A 22 -31.58 -16.40 33.68
N GLN A 23 -31.30 -16.05 32.42
CA GLN A 23 -32.31 -15.76 31.40
C GLN A 23 -32.85 -17.03 30.70
N GLY A 24 -32.28 -18.20 30.97
CA GLY A 24 -32.71 -19.45 30.34
C GLY A 24 -32.23 -19.62 28.90
N ASP A 25 -31.32 -18.76 28.42
CA ASP A 25 -30.76 -18.78 27.07
C ASP A 25 -29.76 -19.94 26.82
N SER A 26 -29.65 -20.88 27.77
CA SER A 26 -28.85 -22.09 27.56
C SER A 26 -29.63 -23.11 26.71
N VAL A 27 -29.71 -22.86 25.41
CA VAL A 27 -30.04 -23.92 24.46
C VAL A 27 -28.81 -24.21 23.63
N HIS A 28 -28.01 -25.16 24.09
CA HIS A 28 -27.18 -25.95 23.19
C HIS A 28 -28.15 -26.65 22.22
N LEU A 29 -28.49 -25.99 21.11
CA LEU A 29 -29.24 -26.60 20.02
C LEU A 29 -28.27 -27.56 19.32
N SER A 30 -28.14 -28.76 19.88
CA SER A 30 -27.51 -29.89 19.20
C SER A 30 -28.12 -30.02 17.80
N ILE A 31 -27.29 -30.11 16.78
CA ILE A 31 -27.75 -30.23 15.39
C ILE A 31 -28.37 -31.63 15.24
N PRO A 32 -29.69 -31.75 14.95
CA PRO A 32 -30.32 -33.05 14.78
C PRO A 32 -29.92 -33.67 13.44
N ARG A 33 -29.92 -35.00 13.35
CA ARG A 33 -29.78 -35.68 12.06
C ARG A 33 -31.04 -35.47 11.22
N ALA A 34 -30.86 -35.00 9.98
CA ALA A 34 -31.95 -34.86 9.03
C ALA A 34 -32.35 -36.23 8.44
N SER A 35 -33.63 -36.39 8.09
CA SER A 35 -34.07 -37.59 7.37
C SER A 35 -33.37 -37.65 6.01
N ARG A 36 -32.95 -38.85 5.59
CA ARG A 36 -32.50 -39.11 4.21
C ARG A 36 -33.65 -39.62 3.32
N ASP A 37 -34.82 -39.85 3.92
CA ASP A 37 -36.05 -40.24 3.24
C ASP A 37 -36.82 -38.97 2.83
N GLY A 38 -36.46 -38.38 1.69
CA GLY A 38 -37.10 -37.17 1.16
C GLY A 38 -36.13 -36.20 0.47
N PRO A 39 -36.63 -35.05 -0.03
CA PRO A 39 -35.79 -34.02 -0.60
C PRO A 39 -34.88 -33.41 0.48
N LEU A 40 -33.62 -33.18 0.12
CA LEU A 40 -32.59 -32.62 1.01
C LEU A 40 -32.33 -31.18 0.63
N ASP A 41 -32.38 -30.29 1.62
CA ASP A 41 -32.16 -28.86 1.42
C ASP A 41 -30.66 -28.54 1.25
N LEU A 42 -30.38 -27.67 0.29
CA LEU A 42 -29.06 -27.03 0.18
C LEU A 42 -28.92 -25.98 1.29
N SER A 43 -27.70 -25.82 1.82
CA SER A 43 -27.39 -24.62 2.60
C SER A 43 -27.54 -23.37 1.72
N TYR A 44 -27.74 -22.20 2.33
CA TYR A 44 -27.85 -20.95 1.57
C TYR A 44 -26.61 -20.70 0.69
N ALA A 45 -25.43 -21.03 1.22
CA ALA A 45 -24.15 -20.90 0.53
C ALA A 45 -24.04 -21.87 -0.67
N GLN A 46 -24.51 -23.12 -0.51
CA GLN A 46 -24.55 -24.08 -1.61
C GLN A 46 -25.52 -23.66 -2.72
N GLN A 47 -26.72 -23.18 -2.36
CA GLN A 47 -27.72 -22.72 -3.33
C GLN A 47 -27.17 -21.59 -4.21
N ARG A 48 -26.42 -20.64 -3.62
CA ARG A 48 -25.76 -19.57 -4.38
C ARG A 48 -24.66 -20.09 -5.30
N LEU A 49 -23.77 -20.94 -4.80
CA LEU A 49 -22.70 -21.49 -5.64
C LEU A 49 -23.26 -22.27 -6.82
N TRP A 50 -24.35 -23.00 -6.63
CA TRP A 50 -25.09 -23.64 -7.72
C TRP A 50 -25.63 -22.63 -8.73
N PHE A 51 -26.26 -21.54 -8.26
CA PHE A 51 -26.78 -20.48 -9.13
C PHE A 51 -25.66 -19.79 -9.94
N LEU A 52 -24.53 -19.49 -9.30
CA LEU A 52 -23.35 -18.91 -9.98
C LEU A 52 -22.74 -19.88 -10.99
N ALA A 53 -22.67 -21.17 -10.67
CA ALA A 53 -22.20 -22.20 -11.60
C ALA A 53 -23.10 -22.32 -12.85
N LYS A 54 -24.42 -22.14 -12.71
CA LYS A 54 -25.37 -22.11 -13.84
C LYS A 54 -25.24 -20.83 -14.68
N LEU A 55 -24.96 -19.67 -14.07
CA LEU A 55 -24.81 -18.39 -14.78
C LEU A 55 -23.51 -18.27 -15.59
N GLN A 56 -22.42 -18.89 -15.12
CA GLN A 56 -21.08 -18.67 -15.66
C GLN A 56 -20.58 -19.74 -16.64
N GLU A 57 -21.48 -20.59 -17.20
CA GLU A 57 -21.18 -21.70 -18.13
C GLU A 57 -19.72 -22.21 -18.06
N ALA A 58 -19.45 -23.11 -17.10
CA ALA A 58 -18.20 -23.87 -16.96
C ALA A 58 -16.91 -23.07 -16.68
N SER A 59 -16.90 -22.20 -15.65
CA SER A 59 -15.64 -21.64 -15.13
C SER A 59 -15.02 -22.52 -14.03
N GLY A 60 -13.73 -22.85 -14.13
CA GLY A 60 -12.96 -23.56 -13.09
C GLY A 60 -12.67 -22.73 -11.84
N SER A 61 -13.28 -21.54 -11.73
CA SER A 61 -12.98 -20.52 -10.72
C SER A 61 -13.47 -20.88 -9.30
N TYR A 62 -14.31 -21.90 -9.19
CA TYR A 62 -14.77 -22.47 -7.91
C TYR A 62 -14.10 -23.81 -7.59
N HIS A 63 -13.01 -24.18 -8.26
CA HIS A 63 -12.24 -25.35 -7.89
C HIS A 63 -11.23 -25.03 -6.79
N ALA A 64 -11.19 -25.87 -5.76
CA ALA A 64 -10.15 -25.94 -4.76
C ALA A 64 -9.14 -27.01 -5.18
N ASN A 65 -7.99 -26.56 -5.72
CA ASN A 65 -6.93 -27.43 -6.19
C ASN A 65 -5.76 -27.42 -5.21
N ARG A 66 -5.15 -28.60 -4.99
CA ARG A 66 -3.91 -28.76 -4.22
C ARG A 66 -2.98 -29.72 -4.94
N ALA A 67 -1.69 -29.43 -4.87
CA ALA A 67 -0.66 -30.22 -5.50
C ALA A 67 0.50 -30.44 -4.52
N PHE A 68 1.02 -31.66 -4.50
CA PHE A 68 2.10 -32.07 -3.63
C PHE A 68 3.10 -32.93 -4.38
N ARG A 69 4.38 -32.62 -4.24
CA ARG A 69 5.47 -33.50 -4.64
C ARG A 69 5.71 -34.51 -3.53
N LEU A 70 5.73 -35.78 -3.89
CA LEU A 70 5.90 -36.91 -2.99
C LEU A 70 7.20 -37.62 -3.34
N HIS A 71 8.11 -37.71 -2.38
CA HIS A 71 9.35 -38.45 -2.49
C HIS A 71 9.37 -39.66 -1.54
N GLY A 72 9.53 -40.85 -2.09
CA GLY A 72 9.61 -42.11 -1.36
C GLY A 72 8.79 -43.25 -1.98
N ALA A 73 8.82 -44.41 -1.32
CA ALA A 73 8.13 -45.62 -1.74
C ALA A 73 6.63 -45.57 -1.42
N LEU A 74 5.85 -44.88 -2.28
CA LEU A 74 4.42 -44.67 -2.08
C LEU A 74 3.61 -45.98 -2.21
N ASP A 75 2.88 -46.36 -1.16
CA ASP A 75 1.90 -47.43 -1.21
C ASP A 75 0.59 -46.93 -1.85
N ARG A 76 0.52 -47.08 -3.17
CA ARG A 76 -0.60 -46.66 -4.01
C ARG A 76 -1.92 -47.34 -3.62
N ALA A 77 -1.87 -48.60 -3.17
CA ALA A 77 -3.08 -49.33 -2.79
C ALA A 77 -3.66 -48.77 -1.49
N SER A 78 -2.78 -48.48 -0.52
CA SER A 78 -3.17 -47.83 0.73
C SER A 78 -3.69 -46.42 0.52
N LEU A 79 -3.10 -45.64 -0.39
CA LEU A 79 -3.60 -44.30 -0.75
C LEU A 79 -5.00 -44.35 -1.38
N GLN A 80 -5.22 -45.22 -2.38
CA GLN A 80 -6.55 -45.41 -2.98
C GLN A 80 -7.59 -45.84 -1.93
N ARG A 81 -7.22 -46.76 -1.05
CA ARG A 81 -8.10 -47.23 0.03
C ARG A 81 -8.43 -46.11 1.01
N ALA A 82 -7.45 -45.29 1.38
CA ALA A 82 -7.63 -44.13 2.24
C ALA A 82 -8.60 -43.10 1.62
N MET A 83 -8.44 -42.79 0.33
CA MET A 83 -9.36 -41.89 -0.39
C MET A 83 -10.78 -42.46 -0.48
N ASN A 84 -10.94 -43.77 -0.68
CA ASN A 84 -12.26 -44.42 -0.71
C ASN A 84 -12.93 -44.39 0.68
N SER A 85 -12.19 -44.59 1.75
CA SER A 85 -12.72 -44.46 3.13
C SER A 85 -13.11 -43.02 3.46
N LEU A 86 -12.34 -42.04 2.98
CA LEU A 86 -12.68 -40.62 3.10
C LEU A 86 -14.00 -40.30 2.36
N TYR A 87 -14.14 -40.78 1.13
CA TYR A 87 -15.36 -40.66 0.32
C TYR A 87 -16.56 -41.33 1.01
N ALA A 88 -16.38 -42.51 1.60
CA ALA A 88 -17.42 -43.21 2.35
C ALA A 88 -17.87 -42.42 3.59
N ARG A 89 -16.90 -41.92 4.36
CA ARG A 89 -17.08 -41.25 5.66
C ARG A 89 -17.83 -39.93 5.57
N HIS A 90 -17.54 -39.12 4.55
CA HIS A 90 -18.06 -37.76 4.42
C HIS A 90 -19.10 -37.67 3.30
N GLU A 91 -20.38 -37.50 3.64
CA GLU A 91 -21.46 -37.40 2.64
C GLU A 91 -21.25 -36.23 1.67
N SER A 92 -20.62 -35.14 2.11
CA SER A 92 -20.37 -33.96 1.29
C SER A 92 -19.51 -34.27 0.05
N LEU A 93 -18.56 -35.20 0.15
CA LEU A 93 -17.73 -35.64 -0.98
C LEU A 93 -18.52 -36.45 -2.03
N ARG A 94 -19.71 -36.94 -1.65
CA ARG A 94 -20.59 -37.77 -2.47
C ARG A 94 -21.87 -37.02 -2.87
N CYS A 95 -21.85 -35.70 -2.93
CA CYS A 95 -23.01 -34.91 -3.32
C CYS A 95 -23.00 -34.56 -4.82
N ALA A 96 -24.18 -34.64 -5.43
CA ALA A 96 -24.52 -34.07 -6.73
C ALA A 96 -25.74 -33.15 -6.59
N PHE A 97 -25.92 -32.24 -7.55
CA PHE A 97 -26.89 -31.14 -7.53
C PHE A 97 -27.74 -31.08 -8.81
N PRO A 98 -28.58 -32.10 -9.10
CA PRO A 98 -29.47 -32.11 -10.24
C PRO A 98 -30.50 -30.97 -10.18
N THR A 99 -30.93 -30.51 -11.36
CA THR A 99 -32.01 -29.52 -11.50
C THR A 99 -33.35 -30.23 -11.64
N VAL A 100 -34.30 -29.94 -10.75
CA VAL A 100 -35.68 -30.48 -10.81
C VAL A 100 -36.66 -29.31 -10.69
N ASP A 101 -37.56 -29.17 -11.66
CA ASP A 101 -38.53 -28.07 -11.75
C ASP A 101 -37.91 -26.65 -11.69
N GLY A 102 -36.67 -26.50 -12.16
CA GLY A 102 -35.94 -25.24 -12.15
C GLY A 102 -35.21 -24.94 -10.84
N GLU A 103 -35.31 -25.80 -9.83
CA GLU A 103 -34.59 -25.68 -8.55
C GLU A 103 -33.51 -26.74 -8.38
N ALA A 104 -32.50 -26.41 -7.57
CA ALA A 104 -31.43 -27.33 -7.21
C ALA A 104 -31.92 -28.34 -6.17
N GLN A 105 -31.74 -29.63 -6.43
CA GLN A 105 -31.91 -30.67 -5.43
C GLN A 105 -30.57 -31.30 -5.08
N LEU A 106 -30.42 -31.78 -3.84
CA LEU A 106 -29.22 -32.50 -3.42
C LEU A 106 -29.44 -34.02 -3.53
N GLN A 107 -28.50 -34.69 -4.18
CA GLN A 107 -28.46 -36.15 -4.29
C GLN A 107 -27.16 -36.71 -3.69
N ILE A 108 -27.28 -37.78 -2.91
CA ILE A 108 -26.13 -38.50 -2.35
C ILE A 108 -25.79 -39.69 -3.28
N LEU A 109 -24.55 -39.74 -3.75
CA LEU A 109 -24.01 -40.81 -4.60
C LEU A 109 -23.61 -42.04 -3.76
N PRO A 110 -23.70 -43.27 -4.31
CA PRO A 110 -23.31 -44.50 -3.62
C PRO A 110 -21.87 -44.50 -3.09
N VAL A 111 -21.66 -45.15 -1.94
CA VAL A 111 -20.32 -45.35 -1.38
C VAL A 111 -19.44 -46.23 -2.28
N SER A 112 -20.05 -47.15 -3.03
CA SER A 112 -19.35 -48.09 -3.93
C SER A 112 -18.60 -47.41 -5.08
N ASP A 113 -18.92 -46.16 -5.39
CA ASP A 113 -18.31 -45.44 -6.51
C ASP A 113 -16.85 -45.05 -6.23
N GLY A 114 -16.49 -44.89 -4.94
CA GLY A 114 -15.16 -44.49 -4.51
C GLY A 114 -14.77 -43.07 -4.92
N LEU A 115 -13.61 -42.59 -4.44
CA LEU A 115 -13.07 -41.31 -4.89
C LEU A 115 -12.36 -41.52 -6.23
N PRO A 116 -12.71 -40.78 -7.30
CA PRO A 116 -12.05 -40.89 -8.59
C PRO A 116 -10.55 -40.59 -8.48
N PHE A 117 -9.71 -41.58 -8.81
CA PHE A 117 -8.26 -41.47 -8.73
C PHE A 117 -7.61 -42.01 -10.00
N VAL A 118 -6.90 -41.14 -10.71
CA VAL A 118 -6.24 -41.48 -11.98
C VAL A 118 -4.73 -41.43 -11.82
N ILE A 119 -4.03 -42.44 -12.35
CA ILE A 119 -2.57 -42.47 -12.37
C ILE A 119 -2.09 -42.15 -13.79
N LEU A 120 -1.17 -41.19 -13.90
CA LEU A 120 -0.49 -40.84 -15.14
C LEU A 120 1.00 -41.11 -14.98
N ASP A 121 1.57 -42.00 -15.77
CA ASP A 121 3.02 -42.26 -15.76
C ASP A 121 3.70 -41.44 -16.86
N ILE A 122 4.59 -40.53 -16.46
CA ILE A 122 5.38 -39.70 -17.37
C ILE A 122 6.87 -39.97 -17.23
N GLY A 123 7.26 -41.05 -16.55
CA GLY A 123 8.66 -41.41 -16.33
C GLY A 123 9.46 -41.62 -17.62
N HIS A 124 8.77 -41.86 -18.73
CA HIS A 124 9.36 -42.05 -20.06
C HIS A 124 9.37 -40.79 -20.94
N GLU A 125 8.78 -39.69 -20.49
CA GLU A 125 8.71 -38.44 -21.25
C GLU A 125 10.06 -37.69 -21.24
N GLN A 126 10.43 -37.11 -22.38
CA GLN A 126 11.69 -36.35 -22.51
C GLN A 126 11.66 -35.00 -21.78
N ASP A 127 10.47 -34.36 -21.71
CA ASP A 127 10.24 -33.09 -21.02
C ASP A 127 9.13 -33.27 -19.97
N GLN A 128 9.47 -33.96 -18.89
CA GLN A 128 8.55 -34.28 -17.80
C GLN A 128 7.94 -33.02 -17.17
N ASP A 129 8.70 -31.93 -17.06
CA ASP A 129 8.26 -30.67 -16.44
C ASP A 129 7.16 -29.99 -17.26
N SER A 130 7.29 -29.96 -18.59
CA SER A 130 6.26 -29.41 -19.47
C SER A 130 4.98 -30.23 -19.41
N VAL A 131 5.09 -31.56 -19.48
CA VAL A 131 3.94 -32.48 -19.39
C VAL A 131 3.25 -32.37 -18.04
N LEU A 132 4.01 -32.31 -16.94
CA LEU A 132 3.48 -32.09 -15.59
C LEU A 132 2.68 -30.79 -15.49
N LYS A 133 3.24 -29.67 -15.97
CA LYS A 133 2.55 -28.37 -15.97
C LYS A 133 1.26 -28.41 -16.78
N GLN A 134 1.30 -29.03 -17.97
CA GLN A 134 0.11 -29.15 -18.80
C GLN A 134 -0.96 -30.02 -18.15
N ALA A 135 -0.60 -31.16 -17.57
CA ALA A 135 -1.51 -32.05 -16.87
C ALA A 135 -2.17 -31.35 -15.66
N ALA A 136 -1.40 -30.59 -14.91
CA ALA A 136 -1.91 -29.80 -13.79
C ALA A 136 -2.88 -28.69 -14.22
N LEU A 137 -2.56 -27.95 -15.29
CA LEU A 137 -3.43 -26.91 -15.84
C LEU A 137 -4.75 -27.50 -16.38
N GLN A 138 -4.67 -28.64 -17.07
CA GLN A 138 -5.85 -29.37 -17.55
C GLN A 138 -6.71 -29.86 -16.38
N GLU A 139 -6.08 -30.42 -15.34
CA GLU A 139 -6.76 -30.89 -14.14
C GLU A 139 -7.48 -29.74 -13.41
N ALA A 140 -6.85 -28.57 -13.31
CA ALA A 140 -7.44 -27.38 -12.71
C ALA A 140 -8.63 -26.82 -13.51
N ALA A 141 -8.52 -26.83 -14.84
CA ALA A 141 -9.50 -26.23 -15.75
C ALA A 141 -10.69 -27.15 -16.08
N ALA A 142 -10.53 -28.47 -15.99
CA ALA A 142 -11.59 -29.41 -16.37
C ALA A 142 -12.84 -29.22 -15.49
N PRO A 143 -14.03 -28.95 -16.06
CA PRO A 143 -15.22 -28.66 -15.27
C PRO A 143 -15.69 -29.89 -14.48
N PHE A 144 -16.45 -29.66 -13.42
CA PHE A 144 -17.25 -30.71 -12.78
C PHE A 144 -18.67 -30.71 -13.35
N ASP A 145 -19.23 -31.91 -13.58
CA ASP A 145 -20.66 -32.07 -13.85
C ASP A 145 -21.42 -32.00 -12.52
N MET A 146 -22.03 -30.83 -12.26
CA MET A 146 -22.79 -30.58 -11.03
C MET A 146 -24.00 -31.50 -10.89
N GLU A 147 -24.60 -31.98 -11.99
CA GLU A 147 -25.82 -32.78 -11.95
C GLU A 147 -25.54 -34.26 -11.66
N ARG A 148 -24.37 -34.76 -12.10
CA ARG A 148 -23.99 -36.17 -11.94
C ARG A 148 -22.97 -36.41 -10.82
N GLY A 149 -22.06 -35.47 -10.58
CA GLY A 149 -20.93 -35.65 -9.68
C GLY A 149 -20.02 -36.83 -10.08
N PRO A 150 -19.14 -37.29 -9.17
CA PRO A 150 -18.77 -36.65 -7.91
C PRO A 150 -17.99 -35.34 -8.13
N LEU A 151 -18.05 -34.43 -7.17
CA LEU A 151 -17.40 -33.10 -7.26
C LEU A 151 -16.01 -33.06 -6.62
N VAL A 152 -15.36 -34.22 -6.55
CA VAL A 152 -13.99 -34.42 -6.08
C VAL A 152 -13.30 -35.42 -7.01
N ARG A 153 -12.02 -35.18 -7.29
CA ARG A 153 -11.16 -36.10 -8.03
C ARG A 153 -9.70 -35.90 -7.64
N ALA A 154 -8.91 -36.95 -7.81
CA ALA A 154 -7.49 -36.95 -7.55
C ALA A 154 -6.71 -37.53 -8.73
N ARG A 155 -5.47 -37.06 -8.91
CA ARG A 155 -4.54 -37.55 -9.92
C ARG A 155 -3.16 -37.76 -9.32
N LEU A 156 -2.53 -38.88 -9.61
CA LEU A 156 -1.14 -39.14 -9.24
C LEU A 156 -0.29 -39.21 -10.52
N ILE A 157 0.62 -38.26 -10.66
CA ILE A 157 1.56 -38.19 -11.78
C ILE A 157 2.88 -38.82 -11.32
N ARG A 158 3.32 -39.89 -11.96
CA ARG A 158 4.55 -40.59 -11.63
C ARG A 158 5.70 -40.07 -12.50
N LEU A 159 6.76 -39.59 -11.86
CA LEU A 159 7.99 -39.09 -12.50
C LEU A 159 9.08 -40.18 -12.54
N SER A 160 9.18 -40.98 -11.48
CA SER A 160 10.08 -42.14 -11.35
C SER A 160 9.46 -43.20 -10.44
N GLU A 161 10.21 -44.20 -9.98
CA GLU A 161 9.73 -45.16 -8.96
C GLU A 161 9.45 -44.51 -7.60
N ASP A 162 10.18 -43.46 -7.26
CA ASP A 162 10.22 -42.83 -5.94
C ASP A 162 9.84 -41.35 -5.94
N GLN A 163 9.43 -40.81 -7.10
CA GLN A 163 9.01 -39.42 -7.28
C GLN A 163 7.63 -39.35 -7.93
N HIS A 164 6.71 -38.67 -7.24
CA HIS A 164 5.34 -38.49 -7.72
C HIS A 164 4.86 -37.07 -7.47
N VAL A 165 3.84 -36.64 -8.21
CA VAL A 165 3.06 -35.44 -7.93
C VAL A 165 1.61 -35.85 -7.72
N PHE A 166 1.07 -35.57 -6.53
CA PHE A 166 -0.32 -35.83 -6.16
C PHE A 166 -1.13 -34.55 -6.29
N LEU A 167 -2.14 -34.58 -7.15
CA LEU A 167 -3.11 -33.52 -7.37
C LEU A 167 -4.46 -33.93 -6.79
N ILE A 168 -5.12 -33.03 -6.06
CA ILE A 168 -6.49 -33.20 -5.61
C ILE A 168 -7.30 -31.94 -5.92
N THR A 169 -8.46 -32.14 -6.52
CA THR A 169 -9.33 -31.09 -7.05
C THR A 169 -10.74 -31.31 -6.52
N LEU A 170 -11.33 -30.29 -5.89
CA LEU A 170 -12.68 -30.32 -5.34
C LEU A 170 -13.47 -29.10 -5.80
N HIS A 171 -14.78 -29.22 -5.96
CA HIS A 171 -15.62 -28.04 -6.14
C HIS A 171 -15.91 -27.36 -4.79
N HIS A 172 -15.83 -26.03 -4.70
CA HIS A 172 -16.06 -25.28 -3.45
C HIS A 172 -17.46 -25.52 -2.85
N ILE A 173 -18.46 -25.93 -3.64
CA ILE A 173 -19.80 -26.24 -3.12
C ILE A 173 -19.82 -27.40 -2.09
N ILE A 174 -18.79 -28.25 -2.10
CA ILE A 174 -18.64 -29.37 -1.16
C ILE A 174 -17.47 -29.19 -0.18
N THR A 175 -16.69 -28.11 -0.29
CA THR A 175 -15.50 -27.93 0.56
C THR A 175 -15.06 -26.47 0.68
N ASP A 176 -14.45 -26.16 1.83
CA ASP A 176 -13.77 -24.89 2.10
C ASP A 176 -12.33 -25.09 2.59
N GLY A 177 -11.63 -23.98 2.86
CA GLY A 177 -10.23 -24.03 3.31
C GLY A 177 -10.05 -24.81 4.62
N PHE A 178 -11.00 -24.70 5.55
CA PHE A 178 -10.97 -25.46 6.81
C PHE A 178 -11.21 -26.96 6.56
N SER A 179 -12.20 -27.29 5.73
CA SER A 179 -12.51 -28.66 5.33
C SER A 179 -11.34 -29.36 4.66
N THR A 180 -10.50 -28.62 3.95
CA THR A 180 -9.28 -29.16 3.34
C THR A 180 -8.31 -29.67 4.40
N GLY A 181 -8.16 -28.96 5.54
CA GLY A 181 -7.35 -29.44 6.67
C GLY A 181 -7.95 -30.67 7.35
N VAL A 182 -9.28 -30.70 7.52
CA VAL A 182 -10.01 -31.90 8.01
C VAL A 182 -9.78 -33.10 7.09
N MET A 183 -9.86 -32.87 5.78
CA MET A 183 -9.63 -33.88 4.75
C MET A 183 -8.22 -34.46 4.83
N PHE A 184 -7.18 -33.61 4.90
CA PHE A 184 -5.80 -34.08 5.01
C PHE A 184 -5.51 -34.76 6.34
N ARG A 185 -6.03 -34.26 7.46
CA ARG A 185 -5.94 -34.94 8.76
C ARG A 185 -6.48 -36.38 8.68
N ASP A 186 -7.68 -36.54 8.13
CA ASP A 186 -8.33 -37.84 8.02
C ASP A 186 -7.57 -38.74 7.02
N LEU A 187 -7.12 -38.18 5.88
CA LEU A 187 -6.33 -38.89 4.88
C LEU A 187 -4.99 -39.40 5.41
N ASN A 188 -4.26 -38.57 6.17
CA ASN A 188 -3.00 -38.94 6.82
C ASN A 188 -3.21 -40.16 7.73
N ARG A 189 -4.20 -40.09 8.64
CA ARG A 189 -4.50 -41.19 9.58
C ARG A 189 -4.92 -42.48 8.87
N LEU A 190 -5.71 -42.37 7.81
CA LEU A 190 -6.16 -43.51 7.01
C LEU A 190 -4.99 -44.16 6.26
N TYR A 191 -4.14 -43.36 5.63
CA TYR A 191 -2.97 -43.86 4.90
C TYR A 191 -1.99 -44.56 5.85
N ASP A 192 -1.69 -43.96 7.00
CA ASP A 192 -0.77 -44.53 7.99
C ASP A 192 -1.26 -45.88 8.53
N ALA A 193 -2.57 -45.98 8.81
CA ALA A 193 -3.19 -47.23 9.25
C ALA A 193 -3.12 -48.30 8.14
N TYR A 194 -3.52 -47.97 6.91
CA TYR A 194 -3.57 -48.96 5.81
C TYR A 194 -2.19 -49.40 5.35
N SER A 195 -1.22 -48.48 5.25
CA SER A 195 0.18 -48.82 4.91
C SER A 195 0.83 -49.71 5.99
N SER A 196 0.36 -49.63 7.23
CA SER A 196 0.75 -50.50 8.34
C SER A 196 -0.10 -51.78 8.48
N GLY A 197 -1.02 -52.04 7.55
CA GLY A 197 -1.90 -53.21 7.57
C GLY A 197 -3.00 -53.19 8.64
N GLN A 198 -3.29 -52.02 9.23
CA GLN A 198 -4.33 -51.83 10.24
C GLN A 198 -5.70 -51.52 9.60
N ALA A 199 -6.77 -51.59 10.41
CA ALA A 199 -8.13 -51.23 9.99
C ALA A 199 -8.35 -49.71 10.02
N ASP A 200 -9.53 -49.25 9.59
CA ASP A 200 -9.91 -47.82 9.64
C ASP A 200 -9.87 -47.30 11.10
N PRO A 201 -9.04 -46.28 11.41
CA PRO A 201 -8.87 -45.76 12.76
C PRO A 201 -9.84 -44.62 13.12
N LEU A 202 -10.78 -44.25 12.25
CA LEU A 202 -11.64 -43.08 12.40
C LEU A 202 -13.04 -43.44 12.94
N ASP A 203 -13.42 -42.85 14.07
CA ASP A 203 -14.77 -43.03 14.65
C ASP A 203 -15.87 -42.44 13.76
N PRO A 204 -17.06 -43.05 13.63
CA PRO A 204 -18.16 -42.49 12.83
C PRO A 204 -18.53 -41.05 13.22
N LEU A 205 -18.84 -40.22 12.23
CA LEU A 205 -19.26 -38.84 12.48
C LEU A 205 -20.65 -38.79 13.16
N SER A 206 -20.80 -37.92 14.16
CA SER A 206 -22.06 -37.75 14.89
C SER A 206 -23.15 -37.13 14.02
N ILE A 207 -22.77 -36.19 13.15
CA ILE A 207 -23.62 -35.54 12.14
C ILE A 207 -22.85 -35.45 10.80
N GLN A 208 -23.54 -35.08 9.74
CA GLN A 208 -22.99 -34.81 8.40
C GLN A 208 -23.28 -33.36 8.01
N TYR A 209 -22.61 -32.85 6.97
CA TYR A 209 -22.82 -31.47 6.50
C TYR A 209 -24.28 -31.19 6.13
N LEU A 210 -24.97 -32.19 5.57
CA LEU A 210 -26.38 -32.09 5.18
C LEU A 210 -27.30 -31.87 6.39
N ASP A 211 -26.95 -32.43 7.55
CA ASP A 211 -27.69 -32.19 8.79
C ASP A 211 -27.55 -30.74 9.23
N TYR A 212 -26.36 -30.16 9.10
CA TYR A 212 -26.12 -28.74 9.32
C TYR A 212 -26.88 -27.87 8.32
N ALA A 213 -26.92 -28.24 7.04
CA ALA A 213 -27.65 -27.48 6.02
C ALA A 213 -29.15 -27.42 6.32
N ALA A 214 -29.77 -28.55 6.67
CA ALA A 214 -31.18 -28.62 7.06
C ALA A 214 -31.45 -27.84 8.35
N TRP A 215 -30.57 -27.96 9.35
CA TRP A 215 -30.68 -27.20 10.60
C TRP A 215 -30.57 -25.68 10.35
N GLN A 216 -29.60 -25.24 9.55
CA GLN A 216 -29.40 -23.81 9.22
C GLN A 216 -30.67 -23.18 8.62
N ARG A 217 -31.40 -23.92 7.77
CA ARG A 217 -32.67 -23.46 7.18
C ARG A 217 -33.75 -23.20 8.23
N GLN A 218 -33.75 -23.95 9.34
CA GLN A 218 -34.72 -23.81 10.43
C GLN A 218 -34.36 -22.68 11.40
N GLN A 219 -33.06 -22.38 11.55
CA GLN A 219 -32.58 -21.37 12.50
C GLN A 219 -32.88 -19.93 12.08
N LEU A 220 -32.95 -19.66 10.77
CA LEU A 220 -33.22 -18.32 10.23
C LEU A 220 -34.74 -18.03 10.22
N THR A 221 -35.32 -17.83 11.39
CA THR A 221 -36.74 -17.46 11.51
C THR A 221 -36.99 -16.06 10.92
N PRO A 222 -38.24 -15.72 10.52
CA PRO A 222 -38.55 -14.38 9.98
C PRO A 222 -38.18 -13.22 10.92
N ASP A 223 -38.20 -13.44 12.24
CA ASP A 223 -37.84 -12.43 13.23
C ASP A 223 -36.32 -12.27 13.35
N THR A 224 -35.58 -13.37 13.52
CA THR A 224 -34.10 -13.33 13.57
C THR A 224 -33.51 -12.81 12.26
N PHE A 225 -34.09 -13.20 11.12
CA PHE A 225 -33.72 -12.65 9.82
C PHE A 225 -33.96 -11.13 9.76
N ARG A 226 -35.09 -10.62 10.24
CA ARG A 226 -35.36 -9.18 10.24
C ARG A 226 -34.33 -8.40 11.04
N ASP A 227 -33.96 -8.89 12.21
CA ASP A 227 -33.00 -8.21 13.10
C ASP A 227 -31.61 -8.14 12.47
N HIS A 228 -31.10 -9.27 11.98
CA HIS A 228 -29.80 -9.29 11.29
C HIS A 228 -29.83 -8.51 9.97
N ALA A 229 -30.93 -8.57 9.22
CA ALA A 229 -31.07 -7.84 7.95
C ALA A 229 -31.14 -6.33 8.18
N ALA A 230 -31.75 -5.87 9.28
CA ALA A 230 -31.80 -4.46 9.64
C ALA A 230 -30.39 -3.89 9.85
N TYR A 231 -29.53 -4.60 10.60
CA TYR A 231 -28.14 -4.21 10.80
C TYR A 231 -27.39 -4.06 9.47
N TRP A 232 -27.43 -5.08 8.61
CA TRP A 232 -26.71 -5.05 7.34
C TRP A 232 -27.22 -3.95 6.41
N ARG A 233 -28.54 -3.74 6.37
CA ARG A 233 -29.15 -2.64 5.61
C ARG A 233 -28.64 -1.30 6.13
N GLU A 234 -28.75 -1.03 7.42
CA GLU A 234 -28.35 0.25 8.01
C GLU A 234 -26.86 0.52 7.83
N ASN A 235 -26.00 -0.48 8.06
CA ASN A 235 -24.55 -0.30 8.02
C ASN A 235 -23.97 -0.17 6.60
N LEU A 236 -24.59 -0.83 5.60
CA LEU A 236 -24.12 -0.81 4.21
C LEU A 236 -24.89 0.18 3.32
N THR A 237 -26.00 0.78 3.80
CA THR A 237 -26.67 1.85 3.07
C THR A 237 -25.76 3.06 2.93
N GLY A 238 -25.64 3.58 1.71
CA GLY A 238 -24.76 4.70 1.38
C GLY A 238 -23.27 4.35 1.36
N ALA A 239 -22.91 3.06 1.45
CA ALA A 239 -21.56 2.62 1.16
C ALA A 239 -21.21 2.91 -0.32
N PRO A 240 -19.94 3.17 -0.65
CA PRO A 240 -19.53 3.37 -2.04
C PRO A 240 -19.88 2.16 -2.92
N GLU A 241 -20.36 2.41 -4.13
CA GLU A 241 -20.73 1.34 -5.07
C GLU A 241 -19.53 0.49 -5.49
N SER A 242 -18.35 1.11 -5.58
CA SER A 242 -17.10 0.44 -5.89
C SER A 242 -15.89 1.15 -5.28
N LEU A 243 -14.83 0.39 -5.02
CA LEU A 243 -13.53 0.93 -4.67
C LEU A 243 -12.79 1.41 -5.94
N GLU A 244 -12.40 2.69 -5.94
CA GLU A 244 -11.84 3.41 -7.08
C GLU A 244 -10.32 3.21 -7.19
N LEU A 245 -9.89 1.95 -7.32
CA LEU A 245 -8.47 1.61 -7.37
C LEU A 245 -7.74 2.09 -8.63
N PRO A 246 -6.41 2.24 -8.54
CA PRO A 246 -5.51 2.47 -9.66
C PRO A 246 -5.38 1.35 -10.67
N LEU A 247 -6.29 1.28 -11.64
CA LEU A 247 -6.24 0.26 -12.68
C LEU A 247 -5.26 0.64 -13.80
N ASP A 248 -4.46 -0.33 -14.27
CA ASP A 248 -3.60 -0.17 -15.46
C ASP A 248 -4.37 -0.36 -16.77
N ARG A 249 -5.49 -1.07 -16.70
CA ARG A 249 -6.38 -1.38 -17.82
C ARG A 249 -7.82 -1.00 -17.47
N PRO A 250 -8.64 -0.61 -18.47
CA PRO A 250 -10.06 -0.41 -18.24
C PRO A 250 -10.71 -1.71 -17.79
N ARG A 251 -11.68 -1.61 -16.87
CA ARG A 251 -12.42 -2.77 -16.39
C ARG A 251 -13.17 -3.43 -17.56
N PRO A 252 -13.02 -4.76 -17.76
CA PRO A 252 -13.75 -5.46 -18.82
C PRO A 252 -15.26 -5.45 -18.54
N PRO A 253 -16.12 -5.50 -19.57
CA PRO A 253 -17.59 -5.46 -19.41
C PRO A 253 -18.16 -6.66 -18.62
N GLN A 254 -17.41 -7.74 -18.55
CA GLN A 254 -17.68 -8.90 -17.71
C GLN A 254 -16.45 -9.17 -16.85
N GLN A 255 -16.65 -9.47 -15.57
CA GLN A 255 -15.56 -9.72 -14.64
C GLN A 255 -14.66 -10.85 -15.15
N SER A 256 -13.36 -10.56 -15.28
CA SER A 256 -12.35 -11.60 -15.54
C SER A 256 -11.89 -12.21 -14.24
N LEU A 257 -11.79 -13.54 -14.23
CA LEU A 257 -11.29 -14.31 -13.10
C LEU A 257 -9.81 -14.67 -13.27
N THR A 258 -9.13 -14.12 -14.28
CA THR A 258 -7.68 -14.29 -14.47
C THR A 258 -6.90 -13.39 -13.50
N GLY A 259 -5.88 -13.94 -12.87
CA GLY A 259 -5.11 -13.28 -11.83
C GLY A 259 -3.65 -13.69 -11.79
N ALA A 260 -2.91 -13.02 -10.92
CA ALA A 260 -1.54 -13.34 -10.54
C ALA A 260 -1.33 -12.90 -9.08
N SER A 261 -0.17 -13.19 -8.52
CA SER A 261 0.14 -12.87 -7.12
C SER A 261 1.53 -12.26 -6.98
N VAL A 262 1.69 -11.39 -5.98
CA VAL A 262 3.00 -10.94 -5.49
C VAL A 262 3.19 -11.36 -4.03
N PRO A 263 4.39 -11.80 -3.62
CA PRO A 263 4.65 -12.14 -2.23
C PRO A 263 4.64 -10.90 -1.34
N VAL A 264 4.14 -11.05 -0.12
CA VAL A 264 4.14 -10.03 0.93
C VAL A 264 4.87 -10.59 2.14
N ARG A 265 5.80 -9.81 2.69
CA ARG A 265 6.60 -10.21 3.86
C ARG A 265 6.78 -9.01 4.78
N PHE A 266 6.46 -9.20 6.05
CA PHE A 266 6.76 -8.28 7.14
C PHE A 266 7.64 -9.02 8.15
N ASN A 267 8.80 -8.42 8.44
CA ASN A 267 9.79 -9.01 9.32
C ASN A 267 9.30 -9.14 10.78
N SER A 268 10.08 -9.88 11.57
CA SER A 268 9.76 -10.19 12.97
C SER A 268 9.69 -8.95 13.88
N GLN A 269 10.46 -7.90 13.58
CA GLN A 269 10.40 -6.61 14.28
C GLN A 269 9.03 -5.96 14.10
N LEU A 270 8.63 -5.75 12.85
CA LEU A 270 7.38 -5.10 12.52
C LEU A 270 6.22 -5.92 13.08
N ARG A 271 6.27 -7.25 12.95
CA ARG A 271 5.30 -8.16 13.58
C ARG A 271 5.23 -7.94 15.10
N SER A 272 6.36 -7.82 15.79
CA SER A 272 6.40 -7.61 17.24
C SER A 272 5.86 -6.23 17.64
N ALA A 273 6.19 -5.19 16.89
CA ALA A 273 5.65 -3.84 17.08
C ALA A 273 4.12 -3.81 16.86
N LEU A 274 3.62 -4.47 15.82
CA LEU A 274 2.19 -4.60 15.53
C LEU A 274 1.47 -5.41 16.61
N LYS A 275 2.11 -6.44 17.17
CA LYS A 275 1.56 -7.21 18.30
C LYS A 275 1.44 -6.35 19.55
N SER A 276 2.46 -5.55 19.87
CA SER A 276 2.43 -4.60 20.98
C SER A 276 1.37 -3.52 20.77
N LEU A 277 1.22 -3.00 19.54
CA LEU A 277 0.16 -2.05 19.19
C LEU A 277 -1.23 -2.67 19.37
N SER A 278 -1.41 -3.90 18.90
CA SER A 278 -2.67 -4.64 19.04
C SER A 278 -3.05 -4.79 20.51
N HIS A 279 -2.09 -5.18 21.35
CA HIS A 279 -2.29 -5.32 22.79
C HIS A 279 -2.64 -3.99 23.46
N LYS A 280 -1.90 -2.92 23.14
CA LYS A 280 -2.14 -1.57 23.68
C LYS A 280 -3.54 -1.04 23.41
N HIS A 281 -4.12 -1.37 22.25
CA HIS A 281 -5.45 -0.91 21.86
C HIS A 281 -6.57 -1.95 22.09
N GLY A 282 -6.25 -3.11 22.69
CA GLY A 282 -7.25 -4.15 22.96
C GLY A 282 -7.87 -4.75 21.70
N VAL A 283 -7.11 -4.82 20.60
CA VAL A 283 -7.54 -5.35 19.31
C VAL A 283 -6.74 -6.61 18.94
N THR A 284 -7.25 -7.41 18.02
CA THR A 284 -6.54 -8.58 17.50
C THR A 284 -5.57 -8.19 16.38
N MET A 285 -4.60 -9.06 16.08
CA MET A 285 -3.69 -8.84 14.94
C MET A 285 -4.46 -8.70 13.61
N PHE A 286 -5.52 -9.49 13.44
CA PHE A 286 -6.45 -9.36 12.31
C PHE A 286 -7.01 -7.93 12.19
N MET A 287 -7.54 -7.35 13.27
CA MET A 287 -8.10 -5.99 13.26
C MET A 287 -7.02 -4.94 12.96
N THR A 288 -5.81 -5.13 13.49
CA THR A 288 -4.67 -4.23 13.21
C THR A 288 -4.28 -4.24 11.74
N MET A 289 -4.16 -5.44 11.14
CA MET A 289 -3.80 -5.58 9.73
C MET A 289 -4.94 -5.12 8.81
N LEU A 290 -6.20 -5.37 9.18
CA LEU A 290 -7.37 -4.86 8.46
C LEU A 290 -7.42 -3.32 8.48
N ALA A 291 -7.10 -2.69 9.61
CA ALA A 291 -7.01 -1.24 9.71
C ALA A 291 -5.89 -0.65 8.84
N ALA A 292 -4.71 -1.29 8.86
CA ALA A 292 -3.60 -0.90 8.00
C ALA A 292 -3.95 -1.06 6.52
N TRP A 293 -4.58 -2.18 6.15
CA TRP A 293 -5.03 -2.41 4.79
C TRP A 293 -6.09 -1.40 4.34
N GLY A 294 -7.05 -1.09 5.22
CA GLY A 294 -8.03 -0.04 4.97
C GLY A 294 -7.40 1.34 4.74
N ALA A 295 -6.39 1.70 5.51
CA ALA A 295 -5.65 2.95 5.30
C ALA A 295 -4.91 2.98 3.95
N VAL A 296 -4.30 1.86 3.54
CA VAL A 296 -3.66 1.75 2.22
C VAL A 296 -4.69 1.89 1.11
N LEU A 297 -5.80 1.16 1.18
CA LEU A 297 -6.87 1.21 0.18
C LEU A 297 -7.50 2.60 0.07
N SER A 298 -7.73 3.26 1.20
CA SER A 298 -8.23 4.65 1.24
C SER A 298 -7.28 5.60 0.52
N ARG A 299 -5.97 5.49 0.75
CA ARG A 299 -4.95 6.30 0.08
C ARG A 299 -4.82 5.99 -1.41
N LEU A 300 -4.94 4.72 -1.80
CA LEU A 300 -4.86 4.31 -3.21
C LEU A 300 -6.10 4.75 -4.01
N SER A 301 -7.28 4.68 -3.39
CA SER A 301 -8.55 5.03 -4.04
C SER A 301 -8.92 6.51 -3.92
N GLY A 302 -8.33 7.23 -2.95
CA GLY A 302 -8.77 8.57 -2.56
C GLY A 302 -10.14 8.57 -1.85
N GLN A 303 -10.62 7.42 -1.38
CA GLN A 303 -11.91 7.28 -0.70
C GLN A 303 -11.70 7.14 0.81
N ASP A 304 -12.47 7.90 1.59
CA ASP A 304 -12.46 7.81 3.05
C ASP A 304 -13.44 6.79 3.60
N ASP A 305 -14.35 6.26 2.78
CA ASP A 305 -15.28 5.20 3.16
C ASP A 305 -15.07 4.03 2.21
N ILE A 306 -14.80 2.86 2.76
CA ILE A 306 -14.41 1.67 1.99
C ILE A 306 -15.11 0.44 2.54
N VAL A 307 -15.38 -0.55 1.69
CA VAL A 307 -15.92 -1.85 2.11
C VAL A 307 -14.93 -2.94 1.75
N ILE A 308 -14.52 -3.72 2.74
CA ILE A 308 -13.56 -4.81 2.60
C ILE A 308 -14.26 -6.13 2.94
N GLY A 309 -14.18 -7.11 2.04
CA GLY A 309 -14.62 -8.47 2.33
C GLY A 309 -13.65 -9.16 3.27
N THR A 310 -14.15 -9.96 4.20
CA THR A 310 -13.34 -10.92 4.98
C THR A 310 -14.04 -12.27 5.04
N PRO A 311 -13.33 -13.40 4.86
CA PRO A 311 -13.92 -14.71 5.10
C PRO A 311 -14.14 -14.94 6.61
N SER A 312 -15.22 -15.62 6.96
CA SER A 312 -15.48 -16.19 8.28
C SER A 312 -15.66 -17.70 8.13
N ALA A 313 -14.99 -18.50 8.96
CA ALA A 313 -15.08 -19.95 8.91
C ALA A 313 -16.49 -20.48 9.24
N ASN A 314 -17.31 -19.69 9.96
CA ASN A 314 -18.68 -20.02 10.37
C ASN A 314 -18.85 -21.38 11.08
N ARG A 315 -17.79 -21.88 11.73
CA ARG A 315 -17.80 -23.12 12.54
C ARG A 315 -18.04 -22.79 14.01
N ASN A 316 -19.19 -22.19 14.28
CA ASN A 316 -19.54 -21.72 15.62
C ASN A 316 -20.12 -22.83 16.53
N HIS A 317 -20.19 -24.08 16.03
CA HIS A 317 -20.71 -25.24 16.74
C HIS A 317 -19.69 -26.38 16.76
N GLN A 318 -19.40 -26.96 17.92
CA GLN A 318 -18.38 -28.01 18.07
C GLN A 318 -18.65 -29.23 17.17
N GLN A 319 -19.92 -29.62 17.00
CA GLN A 319 -20.31 -30.75 16.14
C GLN A 319 -19.90 -30.57 14.67
N VAL A 320 -19.66 -29.34 14.18
CA VAL A 320 -19.27 -29.10 12.78
C VAL A 320 -17.76 -29.07 12.56
N GLU A 321 -16.93 -29.06 13.60
CA GLU A 321 -15.47 -28.96 13.48
C GLU A 321 -14.83 -30.11 12.69
N GLN A 322 -15.43 -31.30 12.74
CA GLN A 322 -14.90 -32.50 12.08
C GLN A 322 -15.46 -32.73 10.67
N LEU A 323 -16.35 -31.85 10.19
CA LEU A 323 -17.07 -32.07 8.93
C LEU A 323 -16.33 -31.47 7.73
N ILE A 324 -16.40 -32.17 6.60
CA ILE A 324 -16.11 -31.61 5.28
C ILE A 324 -17.40 -30.99 4.73
N GLY A 325 -17.32 -29.74 4.27
CA GLY A 325 -18.41 -29.03 3.63
C GLY A 325 -18.12 -27.54 3.44
N PHE A 326 -19.04 -26.80 2.81
CA PHE A 326 -18.87 -25.37 2.57
C PHE A 326 -19.50 -24.53 3.70
N PHE A 327 -18.70 -24.15 4.70
CA PHE A 327 -19.16 -23.34 5.84
C PHE A 327 -18.82 -21.86 5.68
N VAL A 328 -17.76 -21.54 4.92
CA VAL A 328 -17.24 -20.18 4.80
C VAL A 328 -18.36 -19.18 4.44
N SER A 329 -18.55 -18.22 5.33
CA SER A 329 -19.35 -17.02 5.10
C SER A 329 -18.43 -15.85 4.77
N THR A 330 -18.96 -14.79 4.18
CA THR A 330 -18.21 -13.56 3.89
C THR A 330 -18.85 -12.38 4.58
N LEU A 331 -18.06 -11.61 5.33
CA LEU A 331 -18.51 -10.38 5.98
C LEU A 331 -18.03 -9.18 5.18
N ALA A 332 -18.94 -8.24 4.89
CA ALA A 332 -18.61 -6.96 4.28
C ALA A 332 -18.34 -5.92 5.37
N LEU A 333 -17.07 -5.60 5.61
CA LEU A 333 -16.66 -4.66 6.64
C LEU A 333 -16.51 -3.26 6.05
N ARG A 334 -17.47 -2.38 6.36
CA ARG A 334 -17.40 -0.95 6.03
C ARG A 334 -16.49 -0.25 7.03
N ILE A 335 -15.45 0.41 6.53
CA ILE A 335 -14.44 1.11 7.33
C ILE A 335 -14.46 2.58 6.90
N ASN A 336 -14.68 3.46 7.88
CA ASN A 336 -14.70 4.90 7.67
C ASN A 336 -13.42 5.54 8.23
N LEU A 337 -12.67 6.18 7.34
CA LEU A 337 -11.44 6.93 7.52
C LEU A 337 -11.63 8.46 7.39
N SER A 338 -12.87 8.95 7.33
CA SER A 338 -13.16 10.39 7.30
C SER A 338 -12.66 11.07 8.57
N GLU A 339 -12.38 12.37 8.45
CA GLU A 339 -11.85 13.23 9.52
C GLU A 339 -10.40 12.90 9.93
N GLU A 340 -9.64 12.23 9.06
CA GLU A 340 -8.23 11.89 9.25
C GLU A 340 -7.94 11.26 10.64
N PRO A 341 -8.55 10.11 10.97
CA PRO A 341 -8.44 9.52 12.30
C PRO A 341 -6.99 9.13 12.61
N SER A 342 -6.57 9.35 13.86
CA SER A 342 -5.34 8.76 14.38
C SER A 342 -5.39 7.23 14.30
N ALA A 343 -4.22 6.58 14.31
CA ALA A 343 -4.13 5.11 14.26
C ALA A 343 -4.98 4.44 15.36
N GLY A 344 -4.97 5.00 16.58
CA GLY A 344 -5.79 4.48 17.69
C GLY A 344 -7.30 4.61 17.44
N GLN A 345 -7.74 5.72 16.84
CA GLN A 345 -9.15 5.91 16.47
C GLN A 345 -9.58 4.96 15.35
N LEU A 346 -8.73 4.76 14.34
CA LEU A 346 -9.01 3.82 13.25
C LEU A 346 -9.11 2.38 13.76
N LEU A 347 -8.19 1.95 14.63
CA LEU A 347 -8.23 0.63 15.26
C LEU A 347 -9.53 0.42 16.05
N GLU A 348 -9.99 1.44 16.78
CA GLU A 348 -11.26 1.37 17.52
C GLU A 348 -12.47 1.31 16.58
N ARG A 349 -12.48 2.08 15.48
CA ARG A 349 -13.53 2.00 14.44
C ARG A 349 -13.58 0.60 13.83
N VAL A 350 -12.44 0.04 13.46
CA VAL A 350 -12.33 -1.33 12.89
C VAL A 350 -12.76 -2.38 13.90
N ARG A 351 -12.38 -2.25 15.18
CA ARG A 351 -12.81 -3.15 16.25
C ARG A 351 -14.34 -3.19 16.37
N LYS A 352 -14.98 -2.02 16.42
CA LYS A 352 -16.45 -1.90 16.48
C LYS A 352 -17.12 -2.52 15.25
N ALA A 353 -16.66 -2.17 14.05
CA ALA A 353 -17.21 -2.70 12.80
C ALA A 353 -17.07 -4.23 12.72
N THR A 354 -15.92 -4.78 13.11
CA THR A 354 -15.66 -6.22 13.09
C THR A 354 -16.56 -6.98 14.07
N ILE A 355 -16.65 -6.51 15.33
CA ILE A 355 -17.48 -7.17 16.35
C ILE A 355 -18.96 -7.12 15.96
N ALA A 356 -19.44 -5.97 15.47
CA ALA A 356 -20.81 -5.81 15.04
C ALA A 356 -21.14 -6.72 13.85
N ALA A 357 -20.26 -6.79 12.84
CA ALA A 357 -20.44 -7.68 11.70
C ALA A 357 -20.46 -9.16 12.12
N GLN A 358 -19.57 -9.57 13.04
CA GLN A 358 -19.55 -10.93 13.58
C GLN A 358 -20.82 -11.29 14.37
N ALA A 359 -21.44 -10.34 15.07
CA ALA A 359 -22.70 -10.58 15.78
C ALA A 359 -23.89 -10.83 14.83
N HIS A 360 -23.75 -10.46 13.55
CA HIS A 360 -24.80 -10.65 12.53
C HIS A 360 -24.34 -11.54 11.36
N GLN A 361 -23.33 -12.39 11.60
CA GLN A 361 -22.76 -13.29 10.58
C GLN A 361 -23.68 -14.44 10.15
N ASP A 362 -24.76 -14.67 10.89
CA ASP A 362 -25.69 -15.78 10.67
C ASP A 362 -26.56 -15.58 9.43
N ILE A 363 -26.68 -14.34 8.93
CA ILE A 363 -27.23 -14.08 7.58
C ILE A 363 -26.14 -14.33 6.53
N PRO A 364 -26.39 -15.21 5.54
CA PRO A 364 -25.49 -15.42 4.41
C PRO A 364 -25.26 -14.13 3.62
N PHE A 365 -24.05 -13.93 3.10
CA PHE A 365 -23.68 -12.72 2.34
C PHE A 365 -24.63 -12.41 1.18
N GLU A 366 -25.24 -13.43 0.59
CA GLU A 366 -26.17 -13.32 -0.53
C GLU A 366 -27.47 -12.65 -0.12
N GLN A 367 -27.98 -13.03 1.04
CA GLN A 367 -29.13 -12.40 1.66
C GLN A 367 -28.79 -10.96 2.06
N VAL A 368 -27.54 -10.68 2.46
CA VAL A 368 -27.06 -9.31 2.64
C VAL A 368 -27.13 -8.52 1.33
N VAL A 369 -26.68 -9.09 0.21
CA VAL A 369 -26.79 -8.45 -1.12
C VAL A 369 -28.26 -8.19 -1.51
N GLU A 370 -29.16 -9.15 -1.27
CA GLU A 370 -30.61 -8.99 -1.54
C GLU A 370 -31.27 -7.92 -0.67
N VAL A 371 -30.82 -7.77 0.57
CA VAL A 371 -31.32 -6.79 1.53
C VAL A 371 -30.79 -5.38 1.26
N VAL A 372 -29.50 -5.27 0.91
CA VAL A 372 -28.81 -3.99 0.62
C VAL A 372 -29.15 -3.48 -0.78
N ARG A 373 -29.42 -4.40 -1.73
CA ARG A 373 -29.76 -4.10 -3.14
C ARG A 373 -28.76 -3.14 -3.81
N PRO A 374 -27.46 -3.44 -3.80
CA PRO A 374 -26.48 -2.61 -4.51
C PRO A 374 -26.76 -2.61 -6.02
N PRO A 375 -26.30 -1.60 -6.77
CA PRO A 375 -26.38 -1.60 -8.23
C PRO A 375 -25.82 -2.89 -8.83
N ARG A 376 -26.60 -3.52 -9.72
CA ARG A 376 -26.18 -4.76 -10.38
C ARG A 376 -25.20 -4.45 -11.49
N ARG A 377 -24.00 -5.00 -11.35
CA ARG A 377 -22.89 -4.83 -12.29
C ARG A 377 -22.30 -6.20 -12.65
N THR A 378 -22.04 -6.43 -13.93
CA THR A 378 -21.47 -7.69 -14.45
C THR A 378 -19.95 -7.70 -14.45
N ASP A 379 -19.33 -6.54 -14.24
CA ASP A 379 -17.90 -6.31 -14.33
C ASP A 379 -17.16 -6.33 -12.98
N MET A 380 -17.89 -6.51 -11.87
CA MET A 380 -17.34 -6.52 -10.51
C MET A 380 -18.22 -7.29 -9.52
N THR A 381 -17.64 -7.67 -8.38
CA THR A 381 -18.36 -8.25 -7.25
C THR A 381 -19.24 -7.20 -6.55
N PRO A 382 -20.43 -7.60 -6.04
CA PRO A 382 -21.32 -6.69 -5.32
C PRO A 382 -20.75 -6.30 -3.96
N ILE A 383 -21.04 -5.08 -3.51
CA ILE A 383 -20.69 -4.50 -2.19
C ILE A 383 -19.20 -4.19 -1.99
N PHE A 384 -18.29 -5.09 -2.35
CA PHE A 384 -16.84 -4.88 -2.22
C PHE A 384 -16.08 -5.55 -3.36
N GLN A 385 -14.91 -5.01 -3.71
CA GLN A 385 -14.03 -5.53 -4.76
C GLN A 385 -12.67 -5.97 -4.24
N VAL A 386 -12.43 -5.80 -2.93
CA VAL A 386 -11.19 -6.18 -2.26
C VAL A 386 -11.48 -7.10 -1.09
N MET A 387 -10.61 -8.08 -0.90
CA MET A 387 -10.71 -9.08 0.16
C MET A 387 -9.48 -9.00 1.07
N PHE A 388 -9.69 -9.17 2.37
CA PHE A 388 -8.63 -9.38 3.35
C PHE A 388 -8.85 -10.70 4.08
N ALA A 389 -7.87 -11.58 4.05
CA ALA A 389 -7.90 -12.87 4.74
C ALA A 389 -6.71 -13.01 5.70
N TRP A 390 -6.99 -13.40 6.93
CA TRP A 390 -5.99 -13.70 7.94
C TRP A 390 -6.05 -15.17 8.33
N GLN A 391 -5.01 -15.93 7.98
CA GLN A 391 -5.00 -17.40 8.04
C GLN A 391 -3.99 -17.91 9.07
N ASN A 392 -4.22 -17.64 10.36
CA ASN A 392 -3.38 -18.13 11.46
C ASN A 392 -3.71 -19.55 11.94
N GLN A 393 -4.43 -20.35 11.15
CA GLN A 393 -4.73 -21.73 11.55
C GLN A 393 -3.53 -22.61 11.22
N ASP A 394 -3.18 -23.51 12.15
CA ASP A 394 -2.23 -24.61 11.89
C ASP A 394 -2.79 -25.43 10.72
N HIS A 395 -2.32 -25.13 9.51
CA HIS A 395 -2.73 -25.87 8.33
C HIS A 395 -2.24 -27.31 8.53
N VAL A 396 -3.18 -28.25 8.72
CA VAL A 396 -2.85 -29.67 8.67
C VAL A 396 -2.47 -29.97 7.23
N GLU A 397 -1.17 -30.07 6.98
CA GLU A 397 -0.62 -30.43 5.69
C GLU A 397 -0.78 -31.93 5.43
N LEU A 398 -0.72 -32.28 4.15
CA LEU A 398 -0.64 -33.68 3.75
C LEU A 398 0.68 -34.26 4.27
N ASN A 399 0.59 -35.33 5.06
CA ASN A 399 1.74 -36.04 5.61
C ASN A 399 1.44 -37.53 5.54
N LEU A 400 2.21 -38.24 4.73
CA LEU A 400 2.05 -39.66 4.50
C LEU A 400 3.24 -40.38 5.13
N HIS A 401 3.00 -41.29 6.06
CA HIS A 401 4.10 -41.97 6.76
C HIS A 401 5.09 -42.62 5.77
N GLY A 402 6.37 -42.33 5.96
CA GLY A 402 7.45 -42.83 5.11
C GLY A 402 7.64 -42.11 3.77
N ILE A 403 6.92 -41.01 3.52
CA ILE A 403 7.01 -40.19 2.31
C ILE A 403 7.34 -38.75 2.68
N GLU A 404 8.34 -38.18 2.02
CA GLU A 404 8.59 -36.74 2.08
C GLU A 404 7.58 -36.01 1.20
N VAL A 405 6.80 -35.12 1.80
CA VAL A 405 5.73 -34.36 1.13
C VAL A 405 6.14 -32.90 1.07
N VAL A 406 6.17 -32.34 -0.13
CA VAL A 406 6.45 -30.92 -0.37
C VAL A 406 5.29 -30.32 -1.15
N PRO A 407 4.68 -29.20 -0.70
CA PRO A 407 3.70 -28.48 -1.51
C PRO A 407 4.27 -28.09 -2.88
N GLU A 408 3.55 -28.39 -3.96
CA GLU A 408 3.97 -28.06 -5.32
C GLU A 408 3.26 -26.76 -5.74
N ASP A 409 4.04 -25.70 -5.98
CA ASP A 409 3.51 -24.39 -6.36
C ASP A 409 3.09 -24.38 -7.84
N ILE A 410 1.87 -24.86 -8.09
CA ILE A 410 1.23 -24.75 -9.39
C ILE A 410 0.57 -23.39 -9.44
N LYS A 411 1.22 -22.42 -10.11
CA LYS A 411 0.72 -21.04 -10.25
C LYS A 411 -0.69 -21.05 -10.86
N HIS A 412 -1.71 -20.93 -10.02
CA HIS A 412 -3.08 -20.74 -10.46
C HIS A 412 -3.30 -19.25 -10.69
N GLY A 413 -3.34 -18.84 -11.96
CA GLY A 413 -3.59 -17.47 -12.36
C GLY A 413 -5.05 -17.08 -12.23
N ALA A 414 -5.67 -17.25 -11.06
CA ALA A 414 -7.06 -16.91 -10.82
C ALA A 414 -7.21 -15.82 -9.75
N ALA A 415 -8.02 -14.79 -10.02
CA ALA A 415 -8.36 -13.73 -9.09
C ALA A 415 -9.89 -13.59 -8.98
N LYS A 416 -10.43 -13.82 -7.78
CA LYS A 416 -11.87 -13.72 -7.49
C LYS A 416 -12.31 -12.28 -7.22
N PHE A 417 -11.36 -11.43 -6.87
CA PHE A 417 -11.52 -10.03 -6.50
C PHE A 417 -10.52 -9.18 -7.29
N ASP A 418 -10.69 -7.86 -7.29
CA ASP A 418 -9.71 -6.97 -7.93
C ASP A 418 -8.36 -7.11 -7.22
N LEU A 419 -8.38 -7.09 -5.88
CA LEU A 419 -7.26 -7.36 -4.99
C LEU A 419 -7.70 -8.29 -3.83
N GLU A 420 -6.87 -9.24 -3.47
CA GLU A 420 -7.05 -10.08 -2.29
C GLU A 420 -5.74 -10.21 -1.53
N LEU A 421 -5.70 -9.65 -0.32
CA LEU A 421 -4.56 -9.73 0.57
C LEU A 421 -4.75 -10.89 1.54
N VAL A 422 -3.92 -11.92 1.42
CA VAL A 422 -3.92 -13.09 2.31
C VAL A 422 -2.64 -13.07 3.13
N LEU A 423 -2.76 -13.00 4.46
CA LEU A 423 -1.63 -12.98 5.39
C LEU A 423 -1.78 -14.04 6.47
N HIS A 424 -0.64 -14.54 6.96
CA HIS A 424 -0.55 -15.44 8.10
C HIS A 424 0.77 -15.24 8.86
N GLU A 425 0.82 -15.72 10.10
CA GLU A 425 2.05 -15.77 10.87
C GLU A 425 2.79 -17.08 10.62
N GLU A 426 4.06 -16.99 10.20
CA GLU A 426 4.96 -18.14 10.09
C GLU A 426 6.31 -17.80 10.73
N LYS A 427 6.84 -18.68 11.59
CA LYS A 427 8.20 -18.57 12.19
C LYS A 427 8.54 -17.19 12.80
N GLY A 428 7.54 -16.46 13.30
CA GLY A 428 7.71 -15.14 13.93
C GLY A 428 7.60 -13.94 12.99
N GLU A 429 7.32 -14.16 11.71
CA GLU A 429 7.09 -13.13 10.69
C GLU A 429 5.61 -13.11 10.27
N ILE A 430 5.19 -12.07 9.54
CA ILE A 430 3.91 -12.08 8.84
C ILE A 430 4.21 -12.21 7.35
N ILE A 431 3.78 -13.31 6.74
CA ILE A 431 3.99 -13.58 5.33
C ILE A 431 2.66 -13.80 4.62
N GLY A 432 2.67 -13.73 3.30
CA GLY A 432 1.49 -13.99 2.51
C GLY A 432 1.63 -13.53 1.08
N VAL A 433 0.49 -13.28 0.45
CA VAL A 433 0.41 -12.89 -0.96
C VAL A 433 -0.65 -11.81 -1.16
N LEU A 434 -0.39 -10.92 -2.10
CA LEU A 434 -1.43 -10.08 -2.70
C LEU A 434 -1.78 -10.65 -4.07
N ASN A 435 -2.96 -11.25 -4.16
CA ASN A 435 -3.53 -11.69 -5.43
C ASN A 435 -4.21 -10.50 -6.11
N TYR A 436 -4.09 -10.41 -7.43
CA TYR A 436 -4.68 -9.34 -8.23
C TYR A 436 -5.20 -9.83 -9.57
N SER A 437 -6.19 -9.14 -10.12
CA SER A 437 -6.70 -9.43 -11.47
C SER A 437 -5.76 -8.90 -12.56
N THR A 438 -5.25 -9.79 -13.41
CA THR A 438 -4.38 -9.41 -14.55
C THR A 438 -5.13 -8.68 -15.66
N ALA A 439 -6.47 -8.76 -15.64
CA ALA A 439 -7.31 -7.96 -16.52
C ALA A 439 -7.33 -6.47 -16.11
N LEU A 440 -6.94 -6.15 -14.88
CA LEU A 440 -6.99 -4.81 -14.31
C LEU A 440 -5.60 -4.22 -14.04
N PHE A 441 -4.65 -5.03 -13.57
CA PHE A 441 -3.34 -4.56 -13.10
C PHE A 441 -2.17 -5.26 -13.79
N ASP A 442 -1.08 -4.52 -13.94
CA ASP A 442 0.25 -5.03 -14.28
C ASP A 442 1.00 -5.48 -13.03
N HIS A 443 1.82 -6.53 -13.18
CA HIS A 443 2.69 -7.02 -12.12
C HIS A 443 3.52 -5.89 -11.49
N GLY A 444 4.17 -5.07 -12.33
CA GLY A 444 5.01 -3.96 -11.86
C GLY A 444 4.23 -2.87 -11.12
N THR A 445 2.93 -2.69 -11.38
CA THR A 445 2.09 -1.74 -10.63
C THR A 445 1.81 -2.27 -9.24
N ILE A 446 1.36 -3.52 -9.15
CA ILE A 446 1.09 -4.16 -7.86
C ILE A 446 2.37 -4.26 -7.02
N GLU A 447 3.49 -4.63 -7.62
CA GLU A 447 4.81 -4.69 -6.96
C GLU A 447 5.26 -3.32 -6.41
N ARG A 448 4.98 -2.21 -7.11
CA ARG A 448 5.27 -0.85 -6.60
C ARG A 448 4.42 -0.46 -5.39
N HIS A 449 3.19 -0.98 -5.31
CA HIS A 449 2.31 -0.75 -4.16
C HIS A 449 2.68 -1.64 -2.97
N MET A 450 3.50 -2.66 -3.19
CA MET A 450 4.07 -3.43 -2.10
C MET A 450 5.11 -2.58 -1.38
N PRO A 451 5.20 -2.71 -0.05
CA PRO A 451 6.31 -2.16 0.69
C PRO A 451 7.59 -2.81 0.18
N VAL A 452 8.23 -2.19 -0.83
CA VAL A 452 9.63 -2.44 -1.11
C VAL A 452 10.35 -1.93 0.10
N ASP A 453 11.15 -2.79 0.72
CA ASP A 453 12.00 -2.34 1.80
C ASP A 453 12.99 -1.31 1.25
N ARG A 454 12.64 -0.02 1.41
CA ARG A 454 13.41 1.13 0.92
C ARG A 454 14.83 1.08 1.46
N GLN A 455 15.00 0.54 2.67
CA GLN A 455 16.31 0.38 3.28
C GLN A 455 17.12 -0.69 2.54
N SER A 456 16.49 -1.81 2.18
CA SER A 456 17.13 -2.87 1.38
C SER A 456 17.50 -2.41 -0.03
N TYR A 457 16.65 -1.61 -0.70
CA TYR A 457 17.02 -1.01 -1.99
C TYR A 457 18.22 -0.06 -1.85
N ILE A 458 18.20 0.86 -0.88
CA ILE A 458 19.29 1.82 -0.66
C ILE A 458 20.58 1.09 -0.30
N ALA A 459 20.52 0.06 0.56
CA ALA A 459 21.67 -0.74 0.95
C ALA A 459 22.27 -1.49 -0.25
N SER A 460 21.42 -2.04 -1.12
CA SER A 460 21.82 -2.72 -2.35
C SER A 460 22.44 -1.76 -3.38
N ASP A 461 21.77 -0.64 -3.69
CA ASP A 461 22.27 0.34 -4.66
C ASP A 461 23.55 1.04 -4.17
N CYS A 462 23.66 1.29 -2.86
CA CYS A 462 24.88 1.84 -2.26
C CYS A 462 26.06 0.84 -2.26
N GLY A 463 25.79 -0.47 -2.35
CA GLY A 463 26.81 -1.50 -2.16
C GLY A 463 27.45 -1.45 -0.77
N SER A 464 26.66 -1.12 0.26
CA SER A 464 27.16 -0.94 1.62
C SER A 464 27.81 -2.23 2.16
N THR A 465 29.08 -2.16 2.57
CA THR A 465 29.79 -3.30 3.17
C THR A 465 29.60 -3.40 4.68
N VAL A 466 29.29 -2.28 5.33
CA VAL A 466 29.06 -2.19 6.78
C VAL A 466 27.80 -1.35 7.03
N LEU A 467 26.95 -1.82 7.93
CA LEU A 467 25.80 -1.10 8.46
C LEU A 467 26.04 -0.78 9.94
N ILE A 468 26.06 0.51 10.28
CA ILE A 468 26.19 0.98 11.66
C ILE A 468 24.80 1.33 12.17
N THR A 469 24.41 0.77 13.32
CA THR A 469 23.09 1.00 13.90
C THR A 469 23.13 0.93 15.43
N ASP A 470 22.10 1.42 16.12
CA ASP A 470 21.96 1.23 17.57
C ASP A 470 21.56 -0.21 17.94
N GLU A 471 21.58 -0.56 19.22
CA GLU A 471 21.20 -1.90 19.70
C GLU A 471 19.73 -2.24 19.46
N SER A 472 18.85 -1.23 19.37
CA SER A 472 17.40 -1.40 19.30
C SER A 472 16.83 -1.50 17.88
N THR A 473 17.61 -1.15 16.86
CA THR A 473 17.15 -1.06 15.47
C THR A 473 17.27 -2.41 14.78
N ASP A 474 16.17 -3.09 14.48
CA ASP A 474 16.28 -4.32 13.69
C ASP A 474 16.69 -4.04 12.26
N ILE A 475 17.38 -5.01 11.68
CA ILE A 475 18.01 -4.91 10.37
C ILE A 475 17.28 -5.89 9.46
N PRO A 476 16.77 -5.44 8.29
CA PRO A 476 16.18 -6.33 7.31
C PRO A 476 17.13 -7.46 6.92
N SER A 477 16.61 -8.69 6.85
CA SER A 477 17.38 -9.89 6.49
C SER A 477 18.04 -9.82 5.11
N GLU A 478 17.52 -8.96 4.24
CA GLU A 478 17.96 -8.77 2.87
C GLU A 478 19.23 -7.90 2.78
N ILE A 479 19.62 -7.20 3.86
CA ILE A 479 20.83 -6.37 3.89
C ILE A 479 22.06 -7.26 4.13
N GLN A 480 22.87 -7.46 3.09
CA GLN A 480 24.09 -8.27 3.13
C GLN A 480 25.34 -7.51 3.63
N ALA A 481 25.16 -6.56 4.55
CA ALA A 481 26.25 -5.75 5.10
C ALA A 481 26.71 -6.28 6.47
N ALA A 482 27.99 -6.13 6.80
CA ALA A 482 28.48 -6.42 8.15
C ALA A 482 27.89 -5.42 9.15
N VAL A 483 27.24 -5.91 10.21
CA VAL A 483 26.53 -5.06 11.15
C VAL A 483 27.43 -4.67 12.31
N VAL A 484 27.51 -3.38 12.61
CA VAL A 484 28.16 -2.83 13.81
C VAL A 484 27.10 -2.16 14.68
N ARG A 485 26.87 -2.74 15.85
CA ARG A 485 25.94 -2.24 16.87
C ARG A 485 26.68 -1.26 17.79
N VAL A 486 26.19 -0.04 17.90
CA VAL A 486 26.76 0.98 18.79
C VAL A 486 25.96 1.00 20.08
N SER A 487 26.58 0.63 21.20
CA SER A 487 25.98 0.70 22.54
C SER A 487 26.20 2.08 23.17
N THR A 488 25.31 2.48 24.08
CA THR A 488 25.47 3.71 24.89
C THR A 488 26.35 3.50 26.11
N GLU A 489 26.61 2.24 26.49
CA GLU A 489 27.59 1.93 27.54
C GLU A 489 28.97 2.27 26.97
N ARG A 490 29.63 3.26 27.58
CA ARG A 490 31.05 3.52 27.32
C ARG A 490 31.81 2.24 27.68
N GLU A 491 32.02 1.34 26.73
CA GLU A 491 33.23 0.55 26.75
C GLU A 491 34.35 1.58 26.81
N GLN A 492 35.06 1.62 27.93
CA GLN A 492 36.37 2.25 28.01
C GLN A 492 37.27 1.44 27.08
N ALA A 493 37.08 1.58 25.77
CA ALA A 493 38.02 1.14 24.79
C ALA A 493 39.31 1.83 25.19
N GLU A 494 40.30 1.05 25.63
CA GLU A 494 41.66 1.51 25.84
C GLU A 494 42.02 2.30 24.58
N HIS A 495 42.00 3.63 24.68
CA HIS A 495 42.33 4.50 23.57
C HIS A 495 43.83 4.32 23.35
N LYS A 496 44.21 3.27 22.63
CA LYS A 496 45.42 3.33 21.82
C LYS A 496 45.17 4.54 20.95
N GLN A 497 45.93 5.62 21.19
CA GLN A 497 46.10 6.71 20.23
C GLN A 497 46.73 6.09 18.98
N VAL A 498 45.91 5.38 18.21
CA VAL A 498 46.21 5.08 16.84
C VAL A 498 45.78 6.35 16.13
N ASN A 499 46.76 7.18 15.76
CA ASN A 499 46.51 8.16 14.72
C ASN A 499 45.86 7.38 13.58
N VAL A 500 44.59 7.67 13.28
CA VAL A 500 43.87 7.03 12.18
C VAL A 500 44.78 7.12 10.96
N ASP A 501 45.08 5.97 10.38
CA ASP A 501 46.07 5.85 9.32
C ASP A 501 45.79 6.92 8.25
N GLY A 502 46.74 7.83 8.07
CA GLY A 502 46.61 9.06 7.28
C GLY A 502 46.60 8.79 5.79
N SER A 503 46.00 7.69 5.35
CA SER A 503 45.68 7.44 3.95
C SER A 503 45.09 8.71 3.36
N SER A 504 45.80 9.27 2.38
CA SER A 504 45.50 10.58 1.83
C SER A 504 44.16 10.51 1.11
N ARG A 505 43.07 10.82 1.81
CA ARG A 505 41.77 11.04 1.19
C ARG A 505 41.86 12.28 0.34
N CYS A 506 41.51 12.15 -0.93
CA CYS A 506 41.48 13.27 -1.85
C CYS A 506 40.24 14.13 -1.54
N SER A 507 40.38 15.45 -1.69
CA SER A 507 39.24 16.37 -1.53
C SER A 507 38.09 16.10 -2.54
N LEU A 508 38.39 15.38 -3.62
CA LEU A 508 37.43 14.94 -4.65
C LEU A 508 36.69 13.65 -4.27
N ASP A 509 37.15 12.92 -3.26
CA ASP A 509 36.51 11.68 -2.84
C ASP A 509 35.13 11.97 -2.24
N THR A 510 34.19 11.05 -2.44
CA THR A 510 32.83 11.14 -1.92
C THR A 510 32.84 11.14 -0.39
N ALA A 511 32.33 12.20 0.22
CA ALA A 511 32.13 12.32 1.65
C ALA A 511 30.85 11.63 2.12
N TYR A 512 29.77 11.76 1.35
CA TYR A 512 28.50 11.09 1.61
C TYR A 512 27.69 10.88 0.33
N VAL A 513 26.76 9.92 0.40
CA VAL A 513 25.74 9.69 -0.62
C VAL A 513 24.39 10.06 -0.06
N MET A 514 23.66 10.96 -0.74
CA MET A 514 22.33 11.39 -0.31
C MET A 514 21.27 10.98 -1.33
N TYR A 515 20.32 10.14 -0.93
CA TYR A 515 19.26 9.69 -1.84
C TYR A 515 18.14 10.72 -1.99
N THR A 516 17.75 11.00 -3.22
CA THR A 516 16.65 11.92 -3.60
C THR A 516 15.61 11.19 -4.45
N SER A 517 14.41 11.76 -4.64
CA SER A 517 13.40 11.20 -5.56
C SER A 517 13.88 11.27 -7.02
N GLY A 518 13.70 10.18 -7.77
CA GLY A 518 14.00 10.11 -9.20
C GLY A 518 12.74 10.29 -10.06
N SER A 519 12.89 10.87 -11.26
CA SER A 519 11.83 11.03 -12.26
C SER A 519 11.26 9.70 -12.80
N THR A 520 11.91 8.58 -12.46
CA THR A 520 11.51 7.21 -12.82
C THR A 520 10.80 6.47 -11.68
N GLY A 521 10.57 7.13 -10.53
CA GLY A 521 9.96 6.53 -9.33
C GLY A 521 10.93 5.78 -8.41
N ARG A 522 12.20 5.60 -8.79
CA ARG A 522 13.24 5.01 -7.93
C ARG A 522 14.12 6.09 -7.28
N PRO A 523 14.53 5.95 -6.00
CA PRO A 523 15.48 6.86 -5.38
C PRO A 523 16.83 6.87 -6.12
N LYS A 524 17.45 8.05 -6.24
CA LYS A 524 18.78 8.24 -6.84
C LYS A 524 19.78 8.81 -5.83
N GLY A 525 20.95 8.18 -5.70
CA GLY A 525 22.01 8.63 -4.78
C GLY A 525 22.86 9.74 -5.37
N VAL A 526 22.99 10.88 -4.67
CA VAL A 526 23.87 12.00 -5.07
C VAL A 526 25.22 11.85 -4.37
N LEU A 527 26.31 11.82 -5.15
CA LEU A 527 27.67 11.63 -4.65
C LEU A 527 28.31 12.97 -4.27
N VAL A 528 28.29 13.36 -2.99
CA VAL A 528 28.81 14.66 -2.55
C VAL A 528 30.28 14.55 -2.11
N PRO A 529 31.22 15.34 -2.66
CA PRO A 529 32.64 15.25 -2.33
C PRO A 529 33.01 16.01 -1.04
N HIS A 530 34.13 15.64 -0.41
CA HIS A 530 34.67 16.31 0.78
C HIS A 530 34.86 17.82 0.61
N ARG A 531 35.38 18.24 -0.55
CA ARG A 531 35.52 19.67 -0.86
C ARG A 531 34.19 20.43 -0.89
N GLY A 532 33.08 19.75 -1.19
CA GLY A 532 31.75 20.34 -1.21
C GLY A 532 31.29 20.70 0.21
N VAL A 533 31.54 19.80 1.17
CA VAL A 533 31.30 20.06 2.60
C VAL A 533 32.19 21.20 3.10
N ALA A 534 33.49 21.17 2.81
CA ALA A 534 34.40 22.24 3.22
C ALA A 534 33.98 23.60 2.66
N ARG A 535 33.59 23.67 1.37
CA ARG A 535 33.10 24.88 0.71
C ARG A 535 31.82 25.42 1.36
N LEU A 536 30.94 24.54 1.83
CA LEU A 536 29.68 24.92 2.45
C LEU A 536 29.87 25.64 3.79
N VAL A 537 30.91 25.27 4.54
CA VAL A 537 31.03 25.62 5.96
C VAL A 537 32.27 26.44 6.35
N ILE A 538 33.40 26.30 5.66
CA ILE A 538 34.64 27.04 5.95
C ILE A 538 34.70 28.29 5.08
N ASN A 539 34.99 29.45 5.69
CA ASN A 539 35.09 30.74 4.98
C ASN A 539 33.90 31.00 4.04
N ASN A 540 32.71 30.55 4.45
CA ASN A 540 31.52 30.42 3.61
C ASN A 540 30.91 31.78 3.19
N GLY A 541 31.27 32.86 3.89
CA GLY A 541 30.93 34.24 3.55
C GLY A 541 29.52 34.69 3.96
N TYR A 542 28.73 33.84 4.64
CA TYR A 542 27.34 34.17 5.04
C TYR A 542 27.05 33.99 6.54
N VAL A 543 27.80 33.15 7.24
CA VAL A 543 27.83 33.07 8.71
C VAL A 543 29.26 33.03 9.22
N ASP A 544 29.48 33.62 10.38
CA ASP A 544 30.76 33.62 11.09
C ASP A 544 30.59 32.82 12.37
N ILE A 545 31.13 31.61 12.38
CA ILE A 545 30.95 30.63 13.46
C ILE A 545 32.30 30.39 14.12
N GLY A 546 32.34 30.40 15.45
CA GLY A 546 33.54 30.17 16.24
C GLY A 546 33.25 29.39 17.53
N ASN A 547 34.22 29.38 18.43
CA ASN A 547 34.23 28.49 19.61
C ASN A 547 33.07 28.73 20.60
N ASP A 548 32.51 29.93 20.63
CA ASP A 548 31.39 30.30 21.52
C ASP A 548 30.01 29.97 20.93
N ASP A 549 29.94 29.64 19.63
CA ASP A 549 28.69 29.34 18.98
C ASP A 549 28.20 27.92 19.33
N ARG A 550 26.87 27.81 19.37
CA ARG A 550 26.13 26.58 19.63
C ARG A 550 25.11 26.40 18.52
N VAL A 551 25.25 25.33 17.75
CA VAL A 551 24.42 25.06 16.58
C VAL A 551 23.44 23.96 16.91
N ALA A 552 22.15 24.21 16.67
CA ALA A 552 21.14 23.17 16.78
C ALA A 552 21.31 22.13 15.69
N PHE A 553 21.38 20.86 16.08
CA PHE A 553 21.29 19.71 15.19
C PHE A 553 19.99 18.98 15.46
N GLY A 554 19.04 19.11 14.56
CA GLY A 554 17.72 18.46 14.65
C GLY A 554 17.16 18.06 13.29
N GLY A 555 17.82 18.46 12.20
CA GLY A 555 17.46 18.05 10.86
C GLY A 555 17.54 16.52 10.70
N ASN A 556 16.60 15.97 9.94
CA ASN A 556 16.62 14.55 9.61
C ASN A 556 17.92 14.21 8.85
N THR A 557 18.65 13.19 9.30
CA THR A 557 19.95 12.75 8.74
C THR A 557 19.87 12.29 7.29
N ALA A 558 18.67 11.94 6.82
CA ALA A 558 18.39 11.64 5.41
C ALA A 558 18.20 12.90 4.53
N PHE A 559 18.43 14.10 5.07
CA PHE A 559 18.46 15.36 4.32
C PHE A 559 19.85 16.00 4.42
N ASP A 560 20.32 16.55 3.32
CA ASP A 560 21.65 17.18 3.20
C ASP A 560 21.85 18.39 4.11
N LEU A 561 20.79 19.09 4.54
CA LEU A 561 20.88 20.18 5.52
C LEU A 561 21.42 19.71 6.88
N SER A 562 21.17 18.46 7.27
CA SER A 562 21.74 17.87 8.50
C SER A 562 23.27 17.85 8.46
N THR A 563 23.86 17.70 7.27
CA THR A 563 25.32 17.75 7.07
C THR A 563 25.87 19.13 7.35
N PHE A 564 25.13 20.20 7.01
CA PHE A 564 25.52 21.57 7.36
C PHE A 564 25.58 21.75 8.87
N GLU A 565 24.54 21.36 9.60
CA GLU A 565 24.42 21.54 11.07
C GLU A 565 25.59 20.88 11.83
N VAL A 566 26.01 19.70 11.38
CA VAL A 566 27.16 18.98 11.95
C VAL A 566 28.49 19.67 11.59
N TRP A 567 28.76 19.83 10.29
CA TRP A 567 30.09 20.22 9.84
C TRP A 567 30.40 21.70 10.01
N ILE A 568 29.38 22.58 10.03
CA ILE A 568 29.59 24.00 10.37
C ILE A 568 30.13 24.16 11.78
N SER A 569 29.74 23.26 12.68
CA SER A 569 30.16 23.28 14.08
C SER A 569 31.57 22.73 14.22
N LEU A 570 31.77 21.48 13.79
CA LEU A 570 33.02 20.75 14.03
C LEU A 570 34.23 21.34 13.30
N LEU A 571 34.02 21.94 12.12
CA LEU A 571 35.12 22.51 11.33
C LEU A 571 35.45 23.96 11.68
N ASN A 572 34.66 24.62 12.54
CA ASN A 572 34.89 25.99 13.00
C ASN A 572 35.03 26.12 14.53
N GLY A 573 35.11 25.00 15.26
CA GLY A 573 35.33 24.96 16.71
C GLY A 573 34.09 25.16 17.58
N ALA A 574 32.90 25.27 16.98
CA ALA A 574 31.63 25.46 17.70
C ALA A 574 31.08 24.15 18.27
N SER A 575 30.10 24.27 19.17
CA SER A 575 29.43 23.12 19.79
C SER A 575 28.13 22.73 19.10
N ILE A 576 27.83 21.43 19.02
CA ILE A 576 26.54 20.92 18.55
C ILE A 576 25.59 20.70 19.73
N VAL A 577 24.35 21.19 19.61
CA VAL A 577 23.24 20.88 20.51
C VAL A 577 22.31 19.91 19.79
N ILE A 578 22.36 18.64 20.17
CA ILE A 578 21.51 17.59 19.56
C ILE A 578 20.08 17.72 20.10
N ILE A 579 19.14 17.95 19.19
CA ILE A 579 17.72 18.12 19.47
C ILE A 579 16.97 16.95 18.85
N ASN A 580 16.30 16.15 19.67
CA ASN A 580 15.49 15.05 19.14
C ASN A 580 14.27 15.57 18.35
N GLN A 581 13.73 14.73 17.48
CA GLN A 581 12.66 15.12 16.57
C GLN A 581 11.37 15.54 17.29
N THR A 582 11.02 14.88 18.39
CA THR A 582 9.83 15.23 19.21
C THR A 582 9.92 16.65 19.75
N THR A 583 11.10 17.06 20.22
CA THR A 583 11.35 18.42 20.69
C THR A 583 11.39 19.42 19.53
N LEU A 584 12.02 19.08 18.40
CA LEU A 584 12.07 19.97 17.24
C LEU A 584 10.67 20.32 16.72
N LEU A 585 9.75 19.35 16.68
CA LEU A 585 8.37 19.50 16.20
C LEU A 585 7.41 20.12 17.22
N ASN A 586 7.88 20.40 18.43
CA ASN A 586 7.09 21.10 19.45
C ASN A 586 7.69 22.49 19.72
N PRO A 587 7.05 23.58 19.26
CA PRO A 587 7.65 24.91 19.33
C PRO A 587 7.96 25.37 20.75
N LEU A 588 7.10 25.04 21.73
CA LEU A 588 7.32 25.45 23.13
C LEU A 588 8.46 24.67 23.77
N GLN A 589 8.57 23.37 23.51
CA GLN A 589 9.70 22.57 24.00
C GLN A 589 11.01 22.99 23.33
N LEU A 590 10.97 23.28 22.02
CA LEU A 590 12.12 23.80 21.30
C LEU A 590 12.59 25.12 21.92
N ALA A 591 11.68 26.07 22.19
CA ALA A 591 12.03 27.34 22.83
C ALA A 591 12.77 27.14 24.16
N VAL A 592 12.31 26.21 25.00
CA VAL A 592 12.98 25.86 26.26
C VAL A 592 14.40 25.34 26.04
N VAL A 593 14.60 24.48 25.03
CA VAL A 593 15.94 23.94 24.70
C VAL A 593 16.85 25.01 24.13
N LEU A 594 16.35 25.87 23.24
CA LEU A 594 17.11 26.99 22.67
C LEU A 594 17.61 27.93 23.76
N ASP A 595 16.74 28.31 24.70
CA ASP A 595 17.10 29.17 25.83
C ASP A 595 18.02 28.44 26.83
N ARG A 596 17.72 27.19 27.20
CA ARG A 596 18.55 26.43 28.17
C ARG A 596 19.99 26.25 27.68
N HIS A 597 20.15 25.91 26.40
CA HIS A 597 21.46 25.61 25.83
C HIS A 597 22.11 26.82 25.15
N GLN A 598 21.46 28.00 25.18
CA GLN A 598 21.96 29.23 24.56
C GLN A 598 22.35 29.00 23.09
N VAL A 599 21.44 28.38 22.34
CA VAL A 599 21.66 28.11 20.90
C VAL A 599 21.85 29.43 20.17
N THR A 600 22.81 29.46 19.25
CA THR A 600 23.18 30.64 18.46
C THR A 600 22.76 30.53 17.01
N LEU A 601 22.72 29.31 16.46
CA LEU A 601 22.30 29.05 15.08
C LEU A 601 21.22 27.97 15.04
N LEU A 602 20.11 28.28 14.38
CA LEU A 602 19.04 27.33 14.09
C LEU A 602 18.71 27.35 12.58
N CYS A 603 18.60 26.16 11.99
CA CYS A 603 18.07 25.97 10.65
C CYS A 603 16.66 25.37 10.72
N LEU A 604 15.74 25.89 9.92
CA LEU A 604 14.38 25.36 9.77
C LEU A 604 14.03 25.22 8.29
N THR A 605 13.12 24.30 7.97
CA THR A 605 12.41 24.34 6.68
C THR A 605 11.51 25.56 6.62
N ALA A 606 11.11 26.00 5.42
CA ALA A 606 10.25 27.18 5.27
C ALA A 606 8.92 27.03 6.04
N ALA A 607 8.30 25.86 5.98
CA ALA A 607 7.04 25.58 6.70
C ALA A 607 7.19 25.72 8.23
N LEU A 608 8.19 25.06 8.83
CA LEU A 608 8.44 25.18 10.27
C LEU A 608 8.83 26.61 10.65
N PHE A 609 9.60 27.29 9.80
CA PHE A 609 9.95 28.69 10.02
C PHE A 609 8.69 29.57 10.07
N HIS A 610 7.78 29.49 9.09
CA HIS A 610 6.57 30.33 9.06
C HIS A 610 5.72 30.15 10.31
N GLN A 611 5.56 28.90 10.76
CA GLN A 611 4.83 28.58 11.97
C GLN A 611 5.54 29.09 13.24
N TYR A 612 6.84 28.88 13.35
CA TYR A 612 7.57 29.09 14.61
C TYR A 612 7.83 30.56 14.88
N VAL A 613 7.97 31.36 13.83
CA VAL A 613 8.08 32.82 13.99
C VAL A 613 6.84 33.41 14.67
N GLN A 614 5.65 32.87 14.39
CA GLN A 614 4.41 33.31 15.06
C GLN A 614 4.32 32.85 16.51
N LEU A 615 4.78 31.64 16.82
CA LEU A 615 4.58 31.01 18.13
C LEU A 615 5.69 31.33 19.14
N ILE A 616 6.94 31.41 18.67
CA ILE A 616 8.14 31.54 19.50
C ILE A 616 9.12 32.59 18.97
N GLY A 617 8.62 33.58 18.22
CA GLY A 617 9.42 34.65 17.61
C GLY A 617 10.33 35.41 18.59
N ALA A 618 9.88 35.60 19.84
CA ALA A 618 10.68 36.24 20.89
C ALA A 618 11.88 35.39 21.37
N THR A 619 11.81 34.06 21.30
CA THR A 619 12.97 33.20 21.59
C THR A 619 13.88 33.14 20.36
N LEU A 620 13.31 33.04 19.16
CA LEU A 620 14.07 33.04 17.90
C LEU A 620 14.85 34.33 17.68
N SER A 621 14.37 35.47 18.16
CA SER A 621 15.04 36.76 18.03
C SER A 621 16.34 36.87 18.87
N LYS A 622 16.53 36.00 19.86
CA LYS A 622 17.75 35.92 20.68
C LYS A 622 18.90 35.18 20.00
N LEU A 623 18.61 34.41 18.95
CA LEU A 623 19.62 33.69 18.18
C LEU A 623 20.56 34.68 17.49
N ARG A 624 21.79 34.24 17.16
CA ARG A 624 22.71 35.01 16.31
C ARG A 624 22.34 34.83 14.84
N TYR A 625 22.00 33.60 14.44
CA TYR A 625 21.61 33.23 13.09
C TYR A 625 20.34 32.38 13.10
N LEU A 626 19.35 32.79 12.32
CA LEU A 626 18.16 31.97 12.05
C LEU A 626 18.06 31.78 10.54
N LYS A 627 18.11 30.53 10.09
CA LYS A 627 18.16 30.21 8.67
C LYS A 627 16.95 29.40 8.26
N SER A 628 16.39 29.74 7.10
CA SER A 628 15.39 28.93 6.42
C SER A 628 15.93 28.44 5.08
N VAL A 629 15.73 27.16 4.77
CA VAL A 629 16.19 26.52 3.52
C VAL A 629 15.10 25.58 3.02
N GLY A 630 15.08 25.39 1.70
CA GLY A 630 14.33 24.30 1.07
C GLY A 630 13.19 24.75 0.18
N GLU A 631 12.60 25.92 0.42
CA GLU A 631 11.46 26.45 -0.35
C GLU A 631 11.48 27.98 -0.46
N GLN A 632 10.55 28.53 -1.24
CA GLN A 632 10.36 29.96 -1.33
C GLN A 632 9.72 30.50 -0.05
N GLY A 633 10.46 31.36 0.67
CA GLY A 633 9.98 32.01 1.88
C GLY A 633 9.00 33.16 1.64
N ARG A 634 8.19 33.47 2.66
CA ARG A 634 7.27 34.62 2.70
C ARG A 634 7.95 35.84 3.32
N ILE A 635 7.89 36.99 2.67
CA ILE A 635 8.54 38.22 3.17
C ILE A 635 8.00 38.59 4.55
N GLU A 636 6.70 38.41 4.79
CA GLU A 636 6.06 38.72 6.06
C GLU A 636 6.68 37.90 7.19
N ALA A 637 6.81 36.58 7.00
CA ALA A 637 7.40 35.70 8.01
C ALA A 637 8.88 36.02 8.28
N PHE A 638 9.67 36.31 7.24
CA PHE A 638 11.10 36.61 7.39
C PHE A 638 11.36 37.98 8.03
N THR A 639 10.44 38.93 7.89
CA THR A 639 10.53 40.26 8.51
C THR A 639 9.89 40.31 9.90
N GLU A 640 8.99 39.37 10.23
CA GLU A 640 8.30 39.30 11.53
C GLU A 640 9.28 39.07 12.68
N VAL A 641 10.29 38.19 12.52
CA VAL A 641 11.28 37.91 13.58
C VAL A 641 11.99 39.19 14.03
N ALA A 642 12.29 40.10 13.10
CA ALA A 642 12.96 41.36 13.39
C ALA A 642 12.11 42.31 14.26
N LYS A 643 10.78 42.13 14.30
CA LYS A 643 9.88 42.95 15.13
C LYS A 643 10.00 42.63 16.63
N HIS A 644 10.55 41.46 16.99
CA HIS A 644 10.72 41.04 18.38
C HIS A 644 11.98 41.65 19.07
N GLY A 645 12.63 42.65 18.47
CA GLY A 645 13.65 43.47 19.13
C GLY A 645 15.02 42.82 19.37
N GLY A 646 15.28 41.66 18.78
CA GLY A 646 16.57 40.95 18.89
C GLY A 646 17.57 41.27 17.77
N GLN A 647 18.83 40.86 17.93
CA GLN A 647 19.92 41.07 16.96
C GLN A 647 20.09 39.92 15.95
N VAL A 648 19.09 39.04 15.83
CA VAL A 648 19.18 37.85 14.96
C VAL A 648 19.40 38.21 13.50
N CYS A 649 20.37 37.53 12.88
CA CYS A 649 20.59 37.55 11.45
C CYS A 649 19.71 36.49 10.78
N VAL A 650 18.61 36.92 10.15
CA VAL A 650 17.70 36.02 9.42
C VAL A 650 18.22 35.80 8.00
N LEU A 651 18.35 34.53 7.61
CA LEU A 651 18.94 34.10 6.34
C LEU A 651 17.97 33.23 5.55
N ASN A 652 17.79 33.55 4.26
CA ASN A 652 17.13 32.67 3.30
C ASN A 652 18.19 31.95 2.46
N GLY A 653 18.27 30.63 2.56
CA GLY A 653 19.25 29.82 1.84
C GLY A 653 18.60 29.03 0.70
N TYR A 654 19.35 28.88 -0.40
CA TYR A 654 18.94 28.06 -1.54
C TYR A 654 20.10 27.21 -2.04
N GLY A 655 19.81 25.95 -2.36
CA GLY A 655 20.71 25.07 -3.09
C GLY A 655 20.05 23.70 -3.31
N PRO A 656 20.33 23.05 -4.44
CA PRO A 656 20.02 21.63 -4.62
C PRO A 656 21.09 20.73 -3.99
N THR A 657 20.72 19.48 -3.69
CA THR A 657 21.63 18.46 -3.13
C THR A 657 22.84 18.20 -4.02
N GLU A 658 22.66 18.29 -5.34
CA GLU A 658 23.73 18.16 -6.33
C GLU A 658 24.80 19.27 -6.25
N THR A 659 24.60 20.28 -5.40
CA THR A 659 25.54 21.38 -5.15
C THR A 659 25.94 21.54 -3.68
N SER A 660 25.78 20.47 -2.90
CA SER A 660 26.15 20.40 -1.48
C SER A 660 25.31 21.35 -0.60
N ALA A 661 24.00 21.09 -0.56
CA ALA A 661 22.97 21.73 0.27
C ALA A 661 22.68 23.22 -0.02
N ILE A 662 23.64 24.14 0.14
CA ILE A 662 23.42 25.59 -0.07
C ILE A 662 24.41 26.15 -1.10
N SER A 663 23.90 26.97 -2.01
CA SER A 663 24.65 27.65 -3.07
C SER A 663 24.50 29.17 -3.03
N THR A 664 23.36 29.69 -2.58
CA THR A 664 23.12 31.13 -2.38
C THR A 664 22.52 31.41 -1.01
N VAL A 665 22.78 32.62 -0.51
CA VAL A 665 22.16 33.12 0.71
C VAL A 665 21.73 34.57 0.52
N TYR A 666 20.50 34.87 0.94
CA TYR A 666 19.99 36.23 1.11
C TYR A 666 19.89 36.57 2.59
N ARG A 667 20.48 37.69 2.99
CA ARG A 667 20.34 38.24 4.34
C ARG A 667 19.15 39.18 4.37
N VAL A 668 18.19 38.93 5.27
CA VAL A 668 17.03 39.79 5.46
C VAL A 668 17.48 41.13 6.04
N THR A 669 16.91 42.21 5.53
CA THR A 669 17.17 43.59 5.95
C THR A 669 15.84 44.34 6.11
N ALA A 670 15.87 45.55 6.68
CA ALA A 670 14.66 46.39 6.75
C ALA A 670 14.03 46.64 5.37
N ALA A 671 14.86 46.78 4.33
CA ALA A 671 14.41 46.98 2.95
C ALA A 671 13.72 45.75 2.34
N THR A 672 13.90 44.55 2.92
CA THR A 672 13.25 43.33 2.43
C THR A 672 11.71 43.43 2.46
N SER A 673 11.15 44.19 3.41
CA SER A 673 9.70 44.44 3.51
C SER A 673 9.11 45.19 2.30
N GLN A 674 9.95 45.86 1.51
CA GLN A 674 9.55 46.62 0.32
C GLN A 674 9.68 45.82 -0.98
N LEU A 675 10.22 44.60 -0.92
CA LEU A 675 10.37 43.76 -2.10
C LEU A 675 9.06 43.04 -2.43
N CYS A 676 8.85 42.72 -3.71
CA CYS A 676 7.70 41.92 -4.14
C CYS A 676 7.92 40.41 -3.96
N ARG A 677 9.19 39.95 -3.95
CA ARG A 677 9.56 38.54 -3.74
C ARG A 677 10.84 38.43 -2.93
N LEU A 678 10.89 37.45 -2.04
CA LEU A 678 12.08 37.16 -1.25
C LEU A 678 13.19 36.62 -2.17
N PRO A 679 14.35 37.29 -2.28
CA PRO A 679 15.46 36.78 -3.08
C PRO A 679 16.06 35.50 -2.49
N ILE A 680 16.66 34.68 -3.35
CA ILE A 680 17.52 33.56 -2.93
C ILE A 680 18.96 34.03 -2.66
N GLY A 681 19.27 35.26 -3.06
CA GLY A 681 20.46 35.99 -2.62
C GLY A 681 21.64 35.87 -3.57
N ARG A 682 22.84 36.04 -3.03
CA ARG A 682 24.09 35.99 -3.80
C ARG A 682 24.78 34.62 -3.64
N PRO A 683 25.63 34.21 -4.61
CA PRO A 683 26.48 33.05 -4.46
C PRO A 683 27.27 33.09 -3.15
N ILE A 684 27.35 31.96 -2.45
CA ILE A 684 28.26 31.83 -1.30
C ILE A 684 29.72 31.73 -1.79
N SER A 685 30.69 31.89 -0.89
CA SER A 685 32.11 31.80 -1.22
C SER A 685 32.44 30.57 -2.06
N ASN A 686 33.34 30.72 -3.04
CA ASN A 686 33.77 29.65 -3.94
C ASN A 686 32.60 28.98 -4.69
N THR A 687 31.61 29.76 -5.10
CA THR A 687 30.50 29.29 -5.93
C THR A 687 30.30 30.23 -7.10
N SER A 688 30.14 29.67 -8.29
CA SER A 688 29.78 30.42 -9.48
C SER A 688 28.33 30.13 -9.84
N HIS A 689 27.58 31.16 -10.19
CA HIS A 689 26.21 31.04 -10.70
C HIS A 689 26.18 31.67 -12.08
N TYR A 690 25.61 30.95 -13.03
CA TYR A 690 25.39 31.41 -14.38
C TYR A 690 23.90 31.36 -14.67
N VAL A 691 23.35 32.45 -15.19
CA VAL A 691 21.96 32.50 -15.65
C VAL A 691 22.02 32.48 -17.17
N LEU A 692 21.67 31.35 -17.75
CA LEU A 692 21.89 31.06 -19.16
C LEU A 692 20.56 30.95 -19.93
N ASP A 693 20.61 31.28 -21.21
CA ASP A 693 19.51 30.99 -22.13
C ASP A 693 19.54 29.55 -22.66
N LYS A 694 18.60 29.21 -23.55
CA LYS A 694 18.50 27.89 -24.19
C LYS A 694 19.71 27.51 -25.07
N HIS A 695 20.55 28.49 -25.42
CA HIS A 695 21.78 28.30 -26.19
C HIS A 695 23.02 28.29 -25.27
N GLN A 696 22.82 28.23 -23.95
CA GLN A 696 23.87 28.29 -22.93
C GLN A 696 24.68 29.60 -22.95
N CYS A 697 24.07 30.69 -23.41
CA CYS A 697 24.65 32.02 -23.39
C CYS A 697 24.20 32.80 -22.15
N PRO A 698 25.07 33.56 -21.45
CA PRO A 698 24.68 34.39 -20.32
C PRO A 698 23.63 35.44 -20.69
N VAL A 699 22.59 35.58 -19.87
CA VAL A 699 21.55 36.61 -20.05
C VAL A 699 21.91 37.92 -19.34
N LEU A 700 21.32 39.03 -19.79
CA LEU A 700 21.48 40.34 -19.15
C LEU A 700 20.80 40.39 -17.77
N ILE A 701 21.24 41.32 -16.92
CA ILE A 701 20.60 41.60 -15.61
C ILE A 701 19.10 41.87 -15.82
N GLY A 702 18.25 41.28 -14.96
CA GLY A 702 16.80 41.38 -15.03
C GLY A 702 16.12 40.38 -15.98
N VAL A 703 16.86 39.77 -16.92
CA VAL A 703 16.34 38.74 -17.83
C VAL A 703 16.27 37.40 -17.11
N VAL A 704 15.19 36.66 -17.36
CA VAL A 704 14.99 35.32 -16.82
C VAL A 704 15.78 34.31 -17.65
N GLY A 705 16.57 33.46 -17.00
CA GLY A 705 17.24 32.33 -17.62
C GLY A 705 17.32 31.13 -16.66
N GLU A 706 17.86 30.03 -17.13
CA GLU A 706 18.07 28.82 -16.34
C GLU A 706 19.35 28.95 -15.51
N LEU A 707 19.29 28.50 -14.25
CA LEU A 707 20.40 28.57 -13.32
C LEU A 707 21.34 27.37 -13.47
N TYR A 708 22.62 27.68 -13.62
CA TYR A 708 23.71 26.73 -13.59
C TYR A 708 24.65 27.08 -12.43
N ILE A 709 25.09 26.06 -11.69
CA ILE A 709 25.91 26.25 -10.49
C ILE A 709 27.26 25.57 -10.72
N GLY A 710 28.34 26.34 -10.70
CA GLY A 710 29.72 25.89 -10.82
C GLY A 710 30.52 26.01 -9.52
N GLY A 711 31.72 25.44 -9.53
CA GLY A 711 32.69 25.53 -8.44
C GLY A 711 32.79 24.27 -7.57
N PRO A 712 33.61 24.30 -6.50
CA PRO A 712 33.93 23.12 -5.68
C PRO A 712 32.75 22.42 -4.99
N GLY A 713 31.59 23.07 -4.87
CA GLY A 713 30.38 22.49 -4.28
C GLY A 713 29.61 21.52 -5.19
N VAL A 714 29.94 21.46 -6.49
CA VAL A 714 29.27 20.57 -7.44
C VAL A 714 29.58 19.11 -7.13
N ALA A 715 28.54 18.29 -7.00
CA ALA A 715 28.62 16.87 -6.70
C ALA A 715 29.36 16.08 -7.78
N ASN A 716 29.83 14.88 -7.43
CA ASN A 716 30.54 14.00 -8.35
C ASN A 716 29.62 13.45 -9.45
N GLY A 717 28.34 13.24 -9.14
CA GLY A 717 27.31 12.75 -10.04
C GLY A 717 26.22 12.00 -9.29
N TYR A 718 25.47 11.19 -10.02
CA TYR A 718 24.53 10.23 -9.46
C TYR A 718 25.14 8.83 -9.39
N LEU A 719 24.99 8.16 -8.26
CA LEU A 719 25.45 6.80 -8.03
C LEU A 719 24.79 5.85 -9.03
N ASN A 720 25.60 5.00 -9.67
CA ASN A 720 25.16 4.00 -10.66
C ASN A 720 24.33 4.55 -11.85
N GLN A 721 24.39 5.86 -12.12
CA GLN A 721 23.60 6.53 -13.18
C GLN A 721 24.47 7.46 -14.05
N PRO A 722 25.37 6.91 -14.88
CA PRO A 722 26.32 7.70 -15.68
C PRO A 722 25.64 8.57 -16.75
N GLU A 723 24.56 8.10 -17.38
CA GLU A 723 23.84 8.84 -18.42
C GLU A 723 23.17 10.10 -17.86
N LEU A 724 22.42 9.95 -16.76
CA LEU A 724 21.80 11.08 -16.07
C LEU A 724 22.86 12.03 -15.49
N THR A 725 24.01 11.49 -15.07
CA THR A 725 25.14 12.32 -14.62
C THR A 725 25.66 13.18 -15.77
N ALA A 726 25.88 12.62 -16.96
CA ALA A 726 26.34 13.37 -18.12
C ALA A 726 25.33 14.43 -18.59
N GLU A 727 24.03 14.15 -18.46
CA GLU A 727 22.96 15.11 -18.81
C GLU A 727 22.96 16.34 -17.88
N ARG A 728 23.18 16.13 -16.58
CA ARG A 728 23.00 17.18 -15.55
C ARG A 728 24.28 17.85 -15.07
N PHE A 729 25.43 17.19 -15.15
CA PHE A 729 26.73 17.70 -14.72
C PHE A 729 27.60 18.02 -15.94
N LEU A 730 27.43 19.22 -16.48
CA LEU A 730 28.06 19.67 -17.71
C LEU A 730 29.47 20.23 -17.47
N PRO A 731 30.35 20.28 -18.48
CA PRO A 731 31.57 21.07 -18.41
C PRO A 731 31.28 22.56 -18.14
N ASP A 732 32.02 23.18 -17.22
CA ASP A 732 31.90 24.62 -16.95
C ASP A 732 32.78 25.41 -17.93
N LEU A 733 32.16 25.91 -19.00
CA LEU A 733 32.82 26.66 -20.06
C LEU A 733 33.23 28.08 -19.65
N PHE A 734 32.76 28.56 -18.49
CA PHE A 734 33.05 29.91 -17.99
C PHE A 734 34.17 29.91 -16.95
N SER A 735 34.63 28.73 -16.53
CA SER A 735 35.70 28.56 -15.56
C SER A 735 37.06 28.40 -16.24
N ASN A 736 38.07 29.06 -15.67
CA ASN A 736 39.47 28.89 -16.08
C ASN A 736 40.12 27.64 -15.45
N VAL A 737 39.37 26.87 -14.64
CA VAL A 737 39.87 25.66 -13.98
C VAL A 737 39.67 24.47 -14.91
N GLN A 738 40.76 23.78 -15.25
CA GLN A 738 40.71 22.58 -16.08
C GLN A 738 39.81 21.50 -15.45
N GLY A 739 38.88 20.96 -16.24
CA GLY A 739 37.94 19.93 -15.77
C GLY A 739 36.85 20.44 -14.83
N ALA A 740 36.65 21.75 -14.72
CA ALA A 740 35.53 22.31 -13.98
C ALA A 740 34.19 21.85 -14.57
N ARG A 741 33.22 21.61 -13.68
CA ARG A 741 31.86 21.23 -14.04
C ARG A 741 30.87 22.20 -13.41
N MET A 742 29.73 22.33 -14.07
CA MET A 742 28.56 23.05 -13.58
C MET A 742 27.35 22.12 -13.58
N TYR A 743 26.51 22.26 -12.56
CA TYR A 743 25.26 21.54 -12.45
C TYR A 743 24.11 22.35 -13.08
N LYS A 744 23.38 21.70 -13.99
CA LYS A 744 22.16 22.22 -14.59
C LYS A 744 20.99 22.03 -13.63
N THR A 745 20.55 23.10 -12.98
CA THR A 745 19.58 23.00 -11.87
C THR A 745 18.15 22.72 -12.33
N GLY A 746 17.78 23.16 -13.53
CA GLY A 746 16.40 23.28 -13.99
C GLY A 746 15.65 24.49 -13.42
N ASP A 747 16.22 25.29 -12.51
CA ASP A 747 15.56 26.44 -11.91
C ASP A 747 15.66 27.69 -12.79
N LEU A 748 14.56 28.43 -12.96
CA LEU A 748 14.53 29.74 -13.61
C LEU A 748 14.73 30.85 -12.58
N VAL A 749 15.71 31.70 -12.85
CA VAL A 749 16.08 32.82 -11.99
C VAL A 749 16.35 34.06 -12.82
N ARG A 750 16.48 35.20 -12.15
CA ARG A 750 17.04 36.42 -12.73
C ARG A 750 17.91 37.15 -11.72
N TYR A 751 18.96 37.80 -12.20
CA TYR A 751 19.70 38.75 -11.40
C TYR A 751 18.93 40.06 -11.25
N MET A 752 18.96 40.62 -10.04
CA MET A 752 18.59 42.00 -9.78
C MET A 752 19.81 42.92 -9.97
N SER A 753 19.58 44.23 -10.08
CA SER A 753 20.65 45.24 -10.25
C SER A 753 21.62 45.30 -9.07
N ASP A 754 21.20 44.82 -7.90
CA ASP A 754 22.01 44.69 -6.70
C ASP A 754 22.78 43.35 -6.65
N GLY A 755 22.72 42.53 -7.70
CA GLY A 755 23.40 41.23 -7.78
C GLY A 755 22.72 40.09 -7.01
N ASN A 756 21.59 40.32 -6.33
CA ASN A 756 20.81 39.23 -5.76
C ASN A 756 20.06 38.45 -6.85
N LEU A 757 19.97 37.13 -6.69
CA LEU A 757 19.12 36.28 -7.52
C LEU A 757 17.72 36.21 -6.92
N VAL A 758 16.72 36.32 -7.78
CA VAL A 758 15.33 36.03 -7.46
C VAL A 758 14.92 34.75 -8.17
N PHE A 759 14.39 33.80 -7.41
CA PHE A 759 13.76 32.61 -7.94
C PHE A 759 12.46 32.99 -8.65
N VAL A 760 12.35 32.62 -9.93
CA VAL A 760 11.19 32.92 -10.77
C VAL A 760 10.27 31.70 -10.85
N GLY A 761 10.86 30.52 -11.00
CA GLY A 761 10.16 29.26 -11.19
C GLY A 761 11.15 28.20 -11.66
N ARG A 762 10.69 27.24 -12.44
CA ARG A 762 11.55 26.24 -13.08
C ARG A 762 11.35 26.20 -14.58
N SER A 763 12.41 25.79 -15.27
CA SER A 763 12.53 25.72 -16.73
C SER A 763 12.03 24.38 -17.23
N ASP A 764 12.30 23.36 -16.41
CA ASP A 764 11.52 22.16 -16.41
C ASP A 764 10.19 22.42 -15.71
N THR A 765 9.36 21.43 -15.80
CA THR A 765 8.08 21.36 -15.14
C THR A 765 8.20 21.21 -13.64
N GLN A 766 9.37 21.18 -13.01
CA GLN A 766 9.42 20.87 -11.59
C GLN A 766 8.94 22.05 -10.74
N VAL A 767 8.28 21.78 -9.62
CA VAL A 767 7.80 22.78 -8.66
C VAL A 767 8.07 22.29 -7.25
N LYS A 768 7.99 23.20 -6.27
CA LYS A 768 7.99 22.84 -4.85
C LYS A 768 6.61 23.08 -4.27
N ILE A 769 6.00 22.02 -3.75
CA ILE A 769 4.68 22.02 -3.07
C ILE A 769 4.94 21.53 -1.64
N ARG A 770 4.74 22.38 -0.63
CA ARG A 770 4.88 22.03 0.81
C ARG A 770 6.22 21.35 1.16
N GLY A 771 7.32 21.78 0.55
CA GLY A 771 8.67 21.23 0.80
C GLY A 771 9.07 20.08 -0.11
N PHE A 772 8.12 19.51 -0.84
CA PHE A 772 8.37 18.40 -1.75
C PHE A 772 8.69 18.91 -3.15
N ARG A 773 9.69 18.28 -3.77
CA ARG A 773 10.12 18.56 -5.13
C ARG A 773 9.27 17.70 -6.09
N VAL A 774 8.41 18.33 -6.89
CA VAL A 774 7.39 17.72 -7.75
C VAL A 774 7.72 17.97 -9.22
N GLU A 775 7.75 16.97 -10.08
CA GLU A 775 7.93 17.17 -11.54
C GLU A 775 6.57 17.29 -12.24
N LEU A 776 6.14 18.48 -12.71
CA LEU A 776 4.82 18.61 -13.37
C LEU A 776 4.73 17.82 -14.68
N GLY A 777 5.85 17.58 -15.37
CA GLY A 777 5.94 16.81 -16.59
C GLY A 777 5.66 15.33 -16.34
N GLU A 778 5.88 14.87 -15.11
CA GLU A 778 5.42 13.55 -14.66
C GLU A 778 3.89 13.53 -14.66
N ILE A 779 3.24 14.60 -14.20
CA ILE A 779 1.78 14.76 -14.20
C ILE A 779 1.24 14.90 -15.64
N GLU A 780 1.87 15.73 -16.46
CA GLU A 780 1.50 15.95 -17.87
C GLU A 780 1.64 14.66 -18.69
N ALA A 781 2.74 13.93 -18.52
CA ALA A 781 2.97 12.65 -19.20
C ALA A 781 1.91 11.63 -18.81
N ARG A 782 1.57 11.55 -17.51
CA ARG A 782 0.45 10.72 -17.06
C ARG A 782 -0.85 11.17 -17.71
N LEU A 783 -1.22 12.46 -17.67
CA LEU A 783 -2.45 12.95 -18.29
C LEU A 783 -2.53 12.65 -19.79
N ALA A 784 -1.43 12.79 -20.52
CA ALA A 784 -1.36 12.55 -21.96
C ALA A 784 -1.54 11.07 -22.34
N GLU A 785 -1.31 10.13 -21.41
CA GLU A 785 -1.62 8.71 -21.59
C GLU A 785 -3.14 8.42 -21.54
N HIS A 786 -3.96 9.36 -21.03
CA HIS A 786 -5.40 9.15 -20.89
C HIS A 786 -6.15 9.35 -22.23
N PRO A 787 -7.00 8.40 -22.69
CA PRO A 787 -7.63 8.46 -24.02
C PRO A 787 -8.50 9.69 -24.31
N LEU A 788 -9.04 10.33 -23.27
CA LEU A 788 -9.84 11.56 -23.41
C LEU A 788 -8.99 12.83 -23.58
N VAL A 789 -7.70 12.76 -23.23
CA VAL A 789 -6.78 13.89 -23.25
C VAL A 789 -5.94 13.80 -24.51
N ARG A 790 -6.12 14.75 -25.40
CA ARG A 790 -5.26 14.88 -26.58
C ARG A 790 -3.93 15.51 -26.23
N GLU A 791 -3.94 16.47 -25.32
CA GLU A 791 -2.77 17.21 -24.87
C GLU A 791 -3.06 17.80 -23.49
N ALA A 792 -2.06 17.83 -22.61
CA ALA A 792 -2.20 18.33 -21.25
C ALA A 792 -1.05 19.28 -20.88
N VAL A 793 -1.39 20.28 -20.08
CA VAL A 793 -0.43 21.21 -19.48
C VAL A 793 -0.80 21.37 -18.02
N VAL A 794 0.16 21.20 -17.11
CA VAL A 794 -0.08 21.37 -15.68
C VAL A 794 0.66 22.62 -15.21
N LEU A 795 -0.02 23.42 -14.39
CA LEU A 795 0.54 24.61 -13.76
C LEU A 795 0.40 24.52 -12.24
N ALA A 796 1.39 25.03 -11.53
CA ALA A 796 1.21 25.40 -10.13
C ALA A 796 0.72 26.85 -10.06
N LEU A 797 -0.52 27.05 -9.64
CA LEU A 797 -1.11 28.38 -9.38
C LEU A 797 -0.98 28.72 -7.90
N GLY A 798 -0.85 30.02 -7.57
CA GLY A 798 -0.64 30.52 -6.21
C GLY A 798 0.78 31.05 -5.97
N GLU A 799 0.90 32.09 -5.13
CA GLU A 799 2.17 32.82 -4.92
C GLU A 799 3.05 32.26 -3.78
N SER A 800 2.47 31.49 -2.84
CA SER A 800 3.16 31.03 -1.61
C SER A 800 2.80 29.57 -1.23
N GLY A 801 3.68 28.88 -0.48
CA GLY A 801 3.62 27.42 -0.23
C GLY A 801 2.32 26.86 0.34
N ASP A 802 1.55 27.65 1.10
CA ASP A 802 0.27 27.22 1.69
C ASP A 802 -0.91 27.30 0.70
N ASP A 803 -0.84 28.19 -0.31
CA ASP A 803 -1.89 28.42 -1.32
C ASP A 803 -1.46 27.92 -2.72
N LYS A 804 -0.27 27.33 -2.83
CA LYS A 804 0.25 26.80 -4.10
C LYS A 804 -0.44 25.48 -4.41
N ARG A 805 -1.22 25.48 -5.49
CA ARG A 805 -2.03 24.33 -5.92
C ARG A 805 -1.77 23.97 -7.37
N LEU A 806 -1.89 22.69 -7.68
CA LEU A 806 -1.71 22.17 -9.02
C LEU A 806 -3.03 22.27 -9.80
N VAL A 807 -2.97 22.74 -11.05
CA VAL A 807 -4.11 22.85 -11.97
C VAL A 807 -3.71 22.26 -13.31
N ALA A 808 -4.52 21.31 -13.80
CA ALA A 808 -4.33 20.69 -15.10
C ALA A 808 -5.24 21.32 -16.14
N TYR A 809 -4.67 21.71 -17.27
CA TYR A 809 -5.38 22.17 -18.46
C TYR A 809 -5.31 21.09 -19.53
N VAL A 810 -6.44 20.70 -20.07
CA VAL A 810 -6.53 19.54 -20.96
C VAL A 810 -7.31 19.86 -22.23
N LEU A 811 -6.75 19.49 -23.37
CA LEU A 811 -7.50 19.40 -24.62
C LEU A 811 -8.27 18.09 -24.64
N ALA A 812 -9.57 18.18 -24.43
CA ALA A 812 -10.45 17.02 -24.35
C ALA A 812 -11.81 17.32 -24.97
N LYS A 813 -12.47 16.28 -25.50
CA LYS A 813 -13.85 16.40 -25.99
C LYS A 813 -14.78 16.79 -24.83
N PRO A 814 -15.80 17.63 -25.06
CA PRO A 814 -16.72 18.03 -24.00
C PRO A 814 -17.46 16.82 -23.44
N GLN A 815 -17.26 16.55 -22.14
CA GLN A 815 -17.89 15.45 -21.41
C GLN A 815 -18.14 15.91 -19.97
N GLY A 816 -19.35 15.70 -19.45
CA GLY A 816 -19.78 16.23 -18.15
C GLY A 816 -18.99 15.71 -16.93
N SER A 817 -18.30 14.57 -17.07
CA SER A 817 -17.51 13.94 -16.00
C SER A 817 -15.99 14.10 -16.17
N LEU A 818 -15.52 14.94 -17.10
CA LEU A 818 -14.10 15.02 -17.48
C LEU A 818 -13.18 15.31 -16.29
N VAL A 819 -13.54 16.27 -15.43
CA VAL A 819 -12.76 16.66 -14.24
C VAL A 819 -12.57 15.48 -13.30
N HIS A 820 -13.66 14.81 -12.94
CA HIS A 820 -13.65 13.63 -12.07
C HIS A 820 -12.86 12.48 -12.70
N THR A 821 -13.01 12.26 -14.01
CA THR A 821 -12.31 11.20 -14.76
C THR A 821 -10.79 11.38 -14.72
N LEU A 822 -10.31 12.62 -14.92
CA LEU A 822 -8.87 12.90 -14.97
C LEU A 822 -8.23 12.98 -13.58
N GLN A 823 -8.95 13.48 -12.57
CA GLN A 823 -8.50 13.46 -11.19
C GLN A 823 -8.30 12.04 -10.69
N LYS A 824 -9.30 11.18 -10.89
CA LYS A 824 -9.27 9.75 -10.58
C LYS A 824 -8.15 9.03 -11.34
N TYR A 825 -7.92 9.39 -12.60
CA TYR A 825 -6.84 8.78 -13.38
C TYR A 825 -5.44 9.15 -12.83
N LEU A 826 -5.25 10.37 -12.32
CA LEU A 826 -3.96 10.83 -11.78
C LEU A 826 -3.69 10.37 -10.34
N SER A 827 -4.71 10.33 -9.47
CA SER A 827 -4.58 9.84 -8.09
C SER A 827 -4.04 8.43 -7.99
N VAL A 828 -4.20 7.71 -9.10
CA VAL A 828 -3.83 6.32 -9.31
C VAL A 828 -2.35 6.13 -9.64
N LYS A 829 -1.70 7.14 -10.25
CA LYS A 829 -0.34 7.02 -10.78
C LYS A 829 0.68 7.90 -10.06
N LEU A 830 0.26 8.85 -9.24
CA LEU A 830 1.11 9.86 -8.63
C LEU A 830 0.82 10.04 -7.13
N PRO A 831 1.83 10.39 -6.30
CA PRO A 831 1.62 10.74 -4.90
C PRO A 831 0.62 11.89 -4.72
N GLU A 832 -0.06 11.93 -3.57
CA GLU A 832 -1.13 12.90 -3.28
C GLU A 832 -0.70 14.37 -3.51
N TYR A 833 0.52 14.74 -3.10
CA TYR A 833 1.06 16.10 -3.28
C TYR A 833 1.35 16.48 -4.75
N MET A 834 1.17 15.55 -5.70
CA MET A 834 1.34 15.73 -7.15
C MET A 834 0.00 15.75 -7.92
N ILE A 835 -1.15 15.55 -7.26
CA ILE A 835 -2.46 15.53 -7.93
C ILE A 835 -2.98 16.97 -8.13
N PRO A 836 -3.37 17.38 -9.36
CA PRO A 836 -4.05 18.64 -9.61
C PRO A 836 -5.39 18.76 -8.87
N THR A 837 -5.59 19.90 -8.20
CA THR A 837 -6.83 20.23 -7.48
C THR A 837 -7.96 20.72 -8.39
N ALA A 838 -7.66 21.02 -9.65
CA ALA A 838 -8.64 21.46 -10.64
C ALA A 838 -8.23 20.99 -12.05
N PHE A 839 -9.23 20.72 -12.89
CA PHE A 839 -9.05 20.33 -14.29
C PHE A 839 -9.86 21.26 -15.18
N VAL A 840 -9.18 21.97 -16.07
CA VAL A 840 -9.79 22.96 -16.97
C VAL A 840 -9.79 22.41 -18.39
N ARG A 841 -10.98 22.18 -18.93
CA ARG A 841 -11.13 21.76 -20.33
C ARG A 841 -10.89 22.93 -21.26
N MET A 842 -10.05 22.72 -22.27
CA MET A 842 -9.76 23.68 -23.33
C MET A 842 -10.22 23.10 -24.68
N ASP A 843 -10.75 23.95 -25.56
CA ASP A 843 -11.02 23.58 -26.97
C ASP A 843 -9.77 23.72 -27.85
N ALA A 844 -8.91 24.69 -27.51
CA ALA A 844 -7.59 24.89 -28.08
C ALA A 844 -6.69 25.56 -27.05
N PHE A 845 -5.39 25.24 -27.05
CA PHE A 845 -4.45 25.98 -26.21
C PHE A 845 -4.16 27.33 -26.85
N PRO A 846 -4.13 28.43 -26.06
CA PRO A 846 -3.66 29.71 -26.56
C PRO A 846 -2.21 29.53 -27.01
N LEU A 847 -1.87 30.02 -28.19
CA LEU A 847 -0.52 29.94 -28.75
C LEU A 847 0.07 31.35 -28.81
N THR A 848 1.36 31.46 -28.52
CA THR A 848 2.17 32.65 -28.81
C THR A 848 2.30 32.87 -30.32
N ASN A 849 2.74 34.06 -30.76
CA ASN A 849 3.01 34.37 -32.18
C ASN A 849 4.02 33.40 -32.86
N ASN A 850 4.74 32.58 -32.06
CA ASN A 850 5.68 31.57 -32.52
C ASN A 850 5.11 30.13 -32.50
N GLY A 851 3.80 29.95 -32.30
CA GLY A 851 3.12 28.65 -32.33
C GLY A 851 3.35 27.76 -31.10
N LYS A 852 3.92 28.28 -30.01
CA LYS A 852 4.06 27.56 -28.71
C LYS A 852 2.90 27.89 -27.78
N ILE A 853 2.49 26.93 -26.94
CA ILE A 853 1.45 27.14 -25.91
C ILE A 853 1.82 28.30 -24.99
N ASP A 854 0.96 29.32 -24.96
CA ASP A 854 1.06 30.49 -24.10
C ASP A 854 0.45 30.19 -22.74
N ARG A 855 1.28 29.64 -21.84
CA ARG A 855 0.90 29.30 -20.47
C ARG A 855 0.39 30.49 -19.65
N ARG A 856 0.69 31.73 -20.03
CA ARG A 856 0.23 32.96 -19.34
C ARG A 856 -1.18 33.38 -19.77
N ALA A 857 -1.64 32.90 -20.92
CA ALA A 857 -2.98 33.15 -21.45
C ALA A 857 -3.99 32.05 -21.06
N LEU A 858 -3.57 31.06 -20.26
CA LEU A 858 -4.47 30.02 -19.74
C LEU A 858 -5.42 30.63 -18.70
N PRO A 859 -6.74 30.33 -18.77
CA PRO A 859 -7.75 30.96 -17.93
C PRO A 859 -7.72 30.44 -16.49
N GLU A 860 -8.15 31.23 -15.51
CA GLU A 860 -8.30 30.72 -14.15
C GLU A 860 -9.42 29.66 -14.03
N PRO A 861 -9.29 28.66 -13.11
CA PRO A 861 -10.30 27.62 -12.91
C PRO A 861 -11.64 28.21 -12.44
N ARG A 862 -12.75 27.75 -13.02
CA ARG A 862 -14.12 28.13 -12.66
C ARG A 862 -14.77 27.06 -11.79
N SER A 863 -15.96 27.32 -11.24
CA SER A 863 -16.67 26.40 -10.33
C SER A 863 -16.95 25.01 -10.92
N ASP A 864 -17.11 24.89 -12.23
CA ASP A 864 -17.27 23.66 -13.00
C ASP A 864 -15.96 22.90 -13.27
N SER A 865 -14.81 23.55 -13.00
CA SER A 865 -13.47 22.93 -12.99
C SER A 865 -13.24 22.10 -11.71
N PHE A 866 -14.22 22.12 -10.80
CA PHE A 866 -14.32 21.36 -9.57
C PHE A 866 -15.54 20.43 -9.65
N VAL A 867 -15.50 19.28 -8.98
CA VAL A 867 -16.50 18.21 -9.12
C VAL A 867 -17.87 18.62 -8.54
N THR A 868 -18.93 18.67 -9.36
CA THR A 868 -20.35 18.83 -8.94
C THR A 868 -21.31 18.06 -9.87
N HIS A 869 -22.41 17.47 -9.36
CA HIS A 869 -23.42 16.71 -10.14
C HIS A 869 -24.78 17.43 -10.18
N ALA A 870 -25.53 17.37 -11.29
CA ALA A 870 -26.89 17.93 -11.45
C ALA A 870 -27.87 16.98 -12.16
N TYR A 871 -29.14 16.99 -11.72
CA TYR A 871 -30.26 16.16 -12.20
C TYR A 871 -30.88 16.65 -13.54
N VAL A 872 -31.42 15.73 -14.34
CA VAL A 872 -32.15 16.01 -15.59
C VAL A 872 -33.43 15.16 -15.67
N ALA A 873 -34.55 15.78 -16.04
CA ALA A 873 -35.86 15.12 -16.14
C ALA A 873 -36.02 14.33 -17.46
N PRO A 874 -36.76 13.20 -17.46
CA PRO A 874 -36.98 12.36 -18.66
C PRO A 874 -37.77 13.09 -19.76
N GLN A 875 -37.39 12.89 -21.03
CA GLN A 875 -38.01 13.53 -22.19
C GLN A 875 -38.48 12.52 -23.25
N GLY A 876 -39.71 12.70 -23.72
CA GLY A 876 -40.31 11.84 -24.75
C GLY A 876 -40.98 10.59 -24.18
N GLU A 877 -41.86 9.98 -25.00
CA GLU A 877 -42.75 8.90 -24.55
C GLU A 877 -42.02 7.67 -24.02
N LEU A 878 -40.86 7.33 -24.61
CA LEU A 878 -40.07 6.16 -24.22
C LEU A 878 -39.42 6.35 -22.84
N GLU A 879 -38.82 7.51 -22.58
CA GLU A 879 -38.16 7.81 -21.31
C GLU A 879 -39.18 7.99 -20.19
N ILE A 880 -40.35 8.56 -20.49
CA ILE A 880 -41.47 8.68 -19.56
C ILE A 880 -42.04 7.29 -19.21
N ALA A 881 -42.09 6.37 -20.17
CA ALA A 881 -42.54 4.99 -19.97
C ALA A 881 -41.51 4.17 -19.18
N LEU A 882 -40.22 4.31 -19.47
CA LEU A 882 -39.14 3.66 -18.72
C LEU A 882 -39.09 4.17 -17.27
N ALA A 883 -39.19 5.48 -17.07
CA ALA A 883 -39.27 6.07 -15.74
C ALA A 883 -40.51 5.59 -14.96
N ALA A 884 -41.63 5.34 -15.64
CA ALA A 884 -42.82 4.74 -15.02
C ALA A 884 -42.61 3.28 -14.61
N ILE A 885 -42.10 2.44 -15.52
CA ILE A 885 -41.83 1.02 -15.26
C ILE A 885 -40.80 0.87 -14.12
N TRP A 886 -39.78 1.72 -14.10
CA TRP A 886 -38.77 1.73 -13.06
C TRP A 886 -39.30 2.26 -11.73
N SER A 887 -40.13 3.31 -11.73
CA SER A 887 -40.80 3.77 -10.51
C SER A 887 -41.68 2.66 -9.89
N ASP A 888 -42.39 1.89 -10.72
CA ASP A 888 -43.27 0.80 -10.27
C ASP A 888 -42.52 -0.42 -9.71
N LEU A 889 -41.41 -0.81 -10.35
CA LEU A 889 -40.57 -1.94 -9.93
C LEU A 889 -39.64 -1.60 -8.77
N LEU A 890 -39.10 -0.38 -8.73
CA LEU A 890 -38.08 0.06 -7.77
C LEU A 890 -38.66 0.85 -6.59
N LYS A 891 -39.94 1.23 -6.62
CA LYS A 891 -40.66 1.97 -5.57
C LYS A 891 -40.03 3.31 -5.20
N VAL A 892 -39.64 4.10 -6.20
CA VAL A 892 -39.06 5.46 -6.05
C VAL A 892 -39.82 6.47 -6.92
N GLU A 893 -39.97 7.71 -6.45
CA GLU A 893 -40.61 8.80 -7.22
C GLU A 893 -39.77 9.23 -8.44
N ARG A 894 -40.45 9.78 -9.46
CA ARG A 894 -39.93 10.05 -10.82
C ARG A 894 -38.79 11.06 -10.91
#